data_AF-A0A2S9IZZ8-F1
#
_entry.id   AF-A0A2S9IZZ8-F1
#
_cell.length_a   1.000
_cell.length_b   1.000
_cell.length_c   1.000
_cell.angle_alpha   90.00
_cell.angle_beta   90.00
_cell.angle_gamma   90.00
#
_symmetry.space_group_name_H-M   'P 1'
#
loop_
_entity.id
_entity.type
_entity.pdbx_description
1 polymer ?
#
loop_
_entity_poly.entity_id
_entity_poly.type
_entity_poly.pdbx_seq_one_letter_code
_entity_poly.pdbx_strand_id
1 'polypeptide(L)'
;MKGSKIYLAFILFPLYMLFVSWLEKYPKKPVKFQNITLETSLKPFKQKDRAYIEQVAEHMFRQWANLLVHTDTVSVMLWISDGSEILEYTGKLDQSLEWAKYIGNPNTNHEIGAGPKELSLHERAYLYMDNPPDFSYAGLKLIIEILREKGRKLTGKEIKIGATFDPGPEFAKSEFKYVRHPEILEGNAMGHKSFVSCYAVLHADDVSYAAYPNGIPDQTPFGTFFGKQSQHFLQDLNFDFLWLSNGFGFGVEPWSSTGAVFTGEGFLKEKLEDTRQKIINFWTLFRKECPDFEIQTRGSNLSTGIDLARDGVDLRAIYKSGFDILPPPNSPWAAIDGDFGLEMVGYMSHIADLPDDRYVYRFYTHDPWWLNSPWLDRYGRFPHDIYMPMSVARIDEKGQVGLPTTLNFLTIDDSFGNIPDVVPNEVIPHILRGREDSPTAAGPLVWVYPFDEYHDWAKKQQELLPEIYYGDWFIRQAINHGLPLNTITSTTNFAKLLKSDPDYYRESIILTIVPDAGSEQEHVLTTFIKNGGQVMVYGPADRASDAFKDLLNLKNMSGLEGNFRLTSHIELDKVQDDTPTNIKHNPLFSGGSMRTAIANTKDLYTKRLVHVMQGNEKRDQVWSRSLPDWKGGKVVYIRGTNSSSFQGGMLLRPDNPEEWAISPKLARHALKEFDYLFSFEKDDISIKSPMLSIARSHNGFFFSGYAPNTTVVQKFKFPQGAPILHGYDSKIENGMTTYQLPTAWHNEVRVFVEQEGGIVSSKEMHSGELGISRRIRIAGLKNATLRIYPEENITAENFRAYLNAGYPWKRGQQTFELGDPKYGYHFVIKDVTGHVTVAW
;
A
#
# COMPACT_ATOMS: atom_id res chain seq x y z
N MET A 1 17.15 -16.72 -61.34
CA MET A 1 16.32 -16.25 -60.19
C MET A 1 16.31 -17.16 -58.95
N LYS A 2 17.26 -18.11 -58.77
CA LYS A 2 17.36 -18.94 -57.54
C LYS A 2 18.46 -18.50 -56.55
N GLY A 3 19.38 -17.61 -56.96
CA GLY A 3 20.47 -17.11 -56.08
C GLY A 3 20.08 -15.95 -55.15
N SER A 4 19.03 -15.18 -55.46
CA SER A 4 18.75 -13.94 -54.71
C SER A 4 17.94 -14.14 -53.42
N LYS A 5 17.21 -15.25 -53.26
CA LYS A 5 16.40 -15.53 -52.05
C LYS A 5 17.23 -16.08 -50.88
N ILE A 6 18.32 -16.80 -51.18
CA ILE A 6 19.21 -17.35 -50.14
C ILE A 6 20.07 -16.24 -49.52
N TYR A 7 20.56 -15.30 -50.34
CA TYR A 7 21.30 -14.13 -49.84
C TYR A 7 20.44 -13.19 -48.98
N LEU A 8 19.15 -13.01 -49.29
CA LEU A 8 18.27 -12.16 -48.49
C LEU A 8 18.01 -12.76 -47.10
N ALA A 9 17.85 -14.09 -46.99
CA ALA A 9 17.68 -14.77 -45.70
C ALA A 9 18.97 -14.73 -44.84
N PHE A 10 20.15 -14.85 -45.48
CA PHE A 10 21.44 -14.72 -44.79
C PHE A 10 21.77 -13.29 -44.33
N ILE A 11 21.14 -12.26 -44.91
CA ILE A 11 21.30 -10.85 -44.47
C ILE A 11 20.22 -10.46 -43.46
N LEU A 12 19.00 -10.97 -43.60
CA LEU A 12 17.88 -10.67 -42.70
C LEU A 12 17.96 -11.42 -41.38
N PHE A 13 18.52 -12.62 -41.32
CA PHE A 13 18.63 -13.38 -40.07
C PHE A 13 19.60 -12.74 -39.05
N PRO A 14 20.81 -12.26 -39.44
CA PRO A 14 21.65 -11.47 -38.56
C PRO A 14 21.03 -10.13 -38.17
N LEU A 15 20.30 -9.47 -39.08
CA LEU A 15 19.58 -8.22 -38.79
C LEU A 15 18.42 -8.44 -37.80
N TYR A 16 17.71 -9.56 -37.92
CA TYR A 16 16.66 -9.99 -37.00
C TYR A 16 17.25 -10.33 -35.63
N MET A 17 18.35 -11.08 -35.57
CA MET A 17 19.09 -11.36 -34.32
C MET A 17 19.67 -10.08 -33.70
N LEU A 18 20.15 -9.14 -34.51
CA LEU A 18 20.57 -7.81 -34.08
C LEU A 18 19.37 -7.04 -33.49
N PHE A 19 18.21 -7.04 -34.14
CA PHE A 19 17.00 -6.39 -33.64
C PHE A 19 16.49 -7.01 -32.33
N VAL A 20 16.50 -8.34 -32.22
CA VAL A 20 16.06 -9.08 -31.02
C VAL A 20 17.03 -8.85 -29.85
N SER A 21 18.35 -8.94 -30.08
CA SER A 21 19.36 -8.68 -29.03
C SER A 21 19.42 -7.21 -28.58
N TRP A 22 19.04 -6.26 -29.45
CA TRP A 22 18.98 -4.85 -29.08
C TRP A 22 17.73 -4.52 -28.28
N LEU A 23 16.60 -5.19 -28.54
CA LEU A 23 15.37 -5.08 -27.74
C LEU A 23 15.55 -5.60 -26.30
N GLU A 24 16.45 -6.57 -26.07
CA GLU A 24 16.77 -7.09 -24.72
C GLU A 24 17.69 -6.20 -23.89
N LYS A 25 18.36 -5.21 -24.50
CA LYS A 25 19.26 -4.28 -23.79
C LYS A 25 18.52 -3.13 -23.10
N TYR A 26 17.32 -2.81 -23.57
CA TYR A 26 16.49 -1.77 -23.01
C TYR A 26 15.60 -2.34 -21.90
N PRO A 27 15.20 -1.51 -20.91
CA PRO A 27 14.24 -1.92 -19.89
C PRO A 27 13.09 -2.71 -20.53
N LYS A 28 12.76 -3.86 -19.95
CA LYS A 28 11.64 -4.70 -20.41
C LYS A 28 10.43 -3.79 -20.60
N LYS A 29 9.67 -3.97 -21.70
CA LYS A 29 8.47 -3.14 -21.93
C LYS A 29 7.62 -3.20 -20.66
N PRO A 30 7.40 -2.07 -19.95
CA PRO A 30 6.69 -2.10 -18.70
C PRO A 30 5.30 -2.66 -18.94
N VAL A 31 4.83 -3.50 -18.02
CA VAL A 31 3.45 -4.01 -18.07
C VAL A 31 2.54 -2.79 -18.10
N LYS A 32 1.70 -2.70 -19.13
CA LYS A 32 0.81 -1.53 -19.26
C LYS A 32 -0.18 -1.48 -18.09
N PHE A 33 -0.64 -0.28 -17.78
CA PHE A 33 -1.87 -0.12 -17.02
C PHE A 33 -3.06 -0.39 -17.95
N GLN A 34 -4.16 -0.90 -17.40
CA GLN A 34 -5.43 -0.96 -18.13
C GLN A 34 -6.03 0.44 -18.25
N ASN A 35 -5.93 1.24 -17.17
CA ASN A 35 -6.39 2.62 -17.13
C ASN A 35 -5.41 3.54 -16.38
N ILE A 36 -5.27 4.77 -16.85
CA ILE A 36 -4.61 5.87 -16.12
C ILE A 36 -5.61 7.01 -15.97
N THR A 37 -5.88 7.42 -14.74
CA THR A 37 -6.83 8.48 -14.40
C THR A 37 -6.08 9.75 -14.05
N LEU A 38 -6.36 10.81 -14.80
CA LEU A 38 -5.97 12.18 -14.46
C LEU A 38 -7.13 12.81 -13.70
N GLU A 39 -6.99 12.97 -12.39
CA GLU A 39 -8.02 13.68 -11.61
C GLU A 39 -7.78 15.19 -11.73
N THR A 40 -8.83 15.98 -11.90
CA THR A 40 -8.72 17.44 -12.01
C THR A 40 -9.97 18.16 -11.53
N SER A 41 -9.83 19.39 -11.03
CA SER A 41 -10.97 20.27 -10.76
C SER A 41 -11.42 21.03 -12.02
N LEU A 42 -12.45 21.89 -11.89
CA LEU A 42 -12.79 22.84 -12.96
C LEU A 42 -11.93 24.10 -12.98
N LYS A 43 -11.06 24.31 -11.98
CA LYS A 43 -10.24 25.54 -11.85
C LYS A 43 -9.32 25.84 -13.03
N PRO A 44 -8.75 24.85 -13.76
CA PRO A 44 -7.97 25.11 -14.97
C PRO A 44 -8.75 25.82 -16.07
N PHE A 45 -10.08 25.65 -16.12
CA PHE A 45 -10.95 26.24 -17.14
C PHE A 45 -11.36 27.68 -16.76
N LYS A 46 -10.38 28.58 -16.67
CA LYS A 46 -10.56 29.98 -16.24
C LYS A 46 -11.43 30.84 -17.18
N GLN A 47 -11.79 30.34 -18.38
CA GLN A 47 -12.68 31.01 -19.33
C GLN A 47 -13.69 30.01 -19.92
N LYS A 48 -14.86 30.51 -20.30
CA LYS A 48 -15.99 29.71 -20.81
C LYS A 48 -16.00 29.50 -22.32
N ASP A 49 -15.18 30.24 -23.06
CA ASP A 49 -15.15 30.08 -24.51
C ASP A 49 -14.51 28.75 -24.90
N ARG A 50 -15.04 28.16 -25.97
CA ARG A 50 -14.62 26.85 -26.45
C ARG A 50 -13.12 26.78 -26.75
N ALA A 51 -12.52 27.83 -27.32
CA ALA A 51 -11.12 27.81 -27.71
C ALA A 51 -10.19 27.70 -26.49
N TYR A 52 -10.50 28.40 -25.40
CA TYR A 52 -9.76 28.27 -24.15
C TYR A 52 -9.91 26.87 -23.52
N ILE A 53 -11.13 26.34 -23.48
CA ILE A 53 -11.38 24.99 -22.94
C ILE A 53 -10.61 23.93 -23.74
N GLU A 54 -10.60 24.05 -25.07
CA GLU A 54 -9.82 23.18 -25.96
C GLU A 54 -8.31 23.28 -25.68
N GLN A 55 -7.77 24.48 -25.46
CA GLN A 55 -6.36 24.69 -25.14
C GLN A 55 -5.97 24.01 -23.82
N VAL A 56 -6.79 24.15 -22.78
CA VAL A 56 -6.56 23.53 -21.47
C VAL A 56 -6.60 22.01 -21.60
N ALA A 57 -7.63 21.46 -22.25
CA ALA A 57 -7.76 20.02 -22.48
C ALA A 57 -6.55 19.46 -23.25
N GLU A 58 -6.12 20.12 -24.34
CA GLU A 58 -4.94 19.70 -25.09
C GLU A 58 -3.66 19.73 -24.24
N HIS A 59 -3.50 20.73 -23.38
CA HIS A 59 -2.35 20.81 -22.49
C HIS A 59 -2.33 19.69 -21.45
N MET A 60 -3.49 19.37 -20.83
CA MET A 60 -3.64 18.28 -19.86
C MET A 60 -3.16 16.94 -20.42
N PHE A 61 -3.58 16.57 -21.63
CA PHE A 61 -3.13 15.31 -22.24
C PHE A 61 -1.67 15.36 -22.70
N ARG A 62 -1.20 16.52 -23.20
CA ARG A 62 0.17 16.67 -23.69
C ARG A 62 1.21 16.53 -22.58
N GLN A 63 1.00 17.14 -21.42
CA GLN A 63 1.97 17.10 -20.31
C GLN A 63 2.16 15.66 -19.76
N TRP A 64 1.14 14.81 -19.84
CA TRP A 64 1.17 13.42 -19.39
C TRP A 64 1.46 12.40 -20.50
N ALA A 65 1.66 12.84 -21.75
CA ALA A 65 1.70 11.97 -22.92
C ALA A 65 2.71 10.81 -22.80
N ASN A 66 3.90 11.07 -22.22
CA ASN A 66 4.94 10.06 -22.03
C ASN A 66 4.51 8.90 -21.12
N LEU A 67 3.56 9.13 -20.22
CA LEU A 67 2.96 8.09 -19.39
C LEU A 67 1.76 7.45 -20.09
N LEU A 68 0.91 8.24 -20.74
CA LEU A 68 -0.34 7.77 -21.36
C LEU A 68 -0.14 6.79 -22.53
N VAL A 69 1.07 6.70 -23.11
CA VAL A 69 1.38 5.64 -24.09
C VAL A 69 1.40 4.23 -23.47
N HIS A 70 1.53 4.14 -22.14
CA HIS A 70 1.61 2.89 -21.37
C HIS A 70 0.26 2.43 -20.80
N THR A 71 -0.85 2.90 -21.37
CA THR A 71 -2.20 2.44 -21.01
C THR A 71 -3.06 2.16 -22.24
N ASP A 72 -4.13 1.40 -22.04
CA ASP A 72 -5.14 1.14 -23.06
C ASP A 72 -6.31 2.13 -22.97
N THR A 73 -6.67 2.57 -21.76
CA THR A 73 -7.67 3.60 -21.49
C THR A 73 -7.08 4.79 -20.73
N VAL A 74 -7.56 6.00 -21.00
CA VAL A 74 -7.28 7.19 -20.19
C VAL A 74 -8.58 7.70 -19.60
N SER A 75 -8.63 7.85 -18.28
CA SER A 75 -9.76 8.44 -17.59
C SER A 75 -9.44 9.88 -17.17
N VAL A 76 -10.44 10.77 -17.21
CA VAL A 76 -10.39 12.08 -16.56
C VAL A 76 -11.47 12.12 -15.50
N MET A 77 -11.09 12.24 -14.24
CA MET A 77 -12.04 12.31 -13.12
C MET A 77 -12.18 13.76 -12.68
N LEU A 78 -13.41 14.28 -12.69
CA LEU A 78 -13.68 15.70 -12.46
C LEU A 78 -14.17 15.93 -11.03
N TRP A 79 -13.32 16.58 -10.22
CA TRP A 79 -13.67 17.18 -8.93
C TRP A 79 -14.42 18.49 -9.17
N ILE A 80 -15.69 18.37 -9.58
CA ILE A 80 -16.54 19.52 -9.92
C ILE A 80 -16.95 20.27 -8.66
N SER A 81 -17.44 19.53 -7.67
CA SER A 81 -17.77 19.98 -6.32
C SER A 81 -17.56 18.78 -5.37
N ASP A 82 -18.33 18.65 -4.30
CA ASP A 82 -18.32 17.57 -3.32
C ASP A 82 -19.46 16.55 -3.58
N GLY A 83 -20.01 16.52 -4.80
CA GLY A 83 -21.23 15.78 -5.13
C GLY A 83 -22.50 16.62 -4.99
N SER A 84 -22.43 17.86 -4.50
CA SER A 84 -23.58 18.77 -4.48
C SER A 84 -24.13 19.06 -5.88
N GLU A 85 -23.29 19.03 -6.92
CA GLU A 85 -23.70 19.08 -8.31
C GLU A 85 -24.60 17.91 -8.72
N ILE A 86 -24.51 16.77 -8.06
CA ILE A 86 -25.41 15.64 -8.26
C ILE A 86 -26.70 15.88 -7.46
N LEU A 87 -26.56 16.21 -6.19
CA LEU A 87 -27.67 16.38 -5.25
C LEU A 87 -28.64 17.51 -5.64
N GLU A 88 -28.14 18.58 -6.26
CA GLU A 88 -28.90 19.77 -6.66
C GLU A 88 -29.41 19.73 -8.12
N TYR A 89 -29.10 18.67 -8.88
CA TYR A 89 -29.40 18.64 -10.31
C TYR A 89 -30.91 18.54 -10.59
N THR A 90 -31.45 19.47 -11.38
CA THR A 90 -32.90 19.53 -11.69
C THR A 90 -33.27 18.87 -13.03
N GLY A 91 -32.30 18.32 -13.77
CA GLY A 91 -32.52 17.82 -15.14
C GLY A 91 -32.40 18.91 -16.22
N LYS A 92 -32.07 20.15 -15.84
CA LYS A 92 -31.99 21.30 -16.75
C LYS A 92 -30.55 21.71 -17.00
N LEU A 93 -30.15 21.76 -18.27
CA LEU A 93 -28.77 22.10 -18.65
C LEU A 93 -28.44 23.59 -18.50
N ASP A 94 -29.43 24.48 -18.54
CA ASP A 94 -29.24 25.93 -18.35
C ASP A 94 -29.15 26.35 -16.87
N GLN A 95 -29.38 25.43 -15.92
CA GLN A 95 -29.19 25.64 -14.50
C GLN A 95 -27.74 26.09 -14.19
N SER A 96 -27.57 27.08 -13.31
CA SER A 96 -26.25 27.48 -12.80
C SER A 96 -25.66 26.38 -11.92
N LEU A 97 -24.35 26.19 -12.02
CA LEU A 97 -23.60 25.15 -11.34
C LEU A 97 -22.79 25.77 -10.20
N GLU A 98 -23.08 25.39 -8.96
CA GLU A 98 -22.16 25.63 -7.85
C GLU A 98 -21.03 24.60 -7.92
N TRP A 99 -19.78 25.09 -7.92
CA TRP A 99 -18.60 24.27 -8.20
C TRP A 99 -17.41 24.69 -7.33
N ALA A 100 -16.35 23.88 -7.35
CA ALA A 100 -15.15 23.95 -6.52
C ALA A 100 -14.24 25.17 -6.80
N LYS A 101 -14.80 26.38 -6.80
CA LYS A 101 -14.10 27.65 -7.01
C LYS A 101 -13.41 28.19 -5.75
N TYR A 102 -13.29 27.37 -4.70
CA TYR A 102 -12.80 27.79 -3.39
C TYR A 102 -11.45 27.17 -3.02
N ILE A 103 -10.69 27.86 -2.18
CA ILE A 103 -9.52 27.32 -1.45
C ILE A 103 -9.88 27.36 0.04
N GLY A 104 -9.85 26.22 0.72
CA GLY A 104 -10.32 26.02 2.10
C GLY A 104 -11.77 25.57 2.19
N ASN A 105 -12.34 25.60 3.40
CA ASN A 105 -13.70 25.14 3.69
C ASN A 105 -14.74 26.27 3.45
N PRO A 106 -15.63 26.16 2.44
CA PRO A 106 -16.61 27.20 2.13
C PRO A 106 -17.92 27.09 2.93
N ASN A 107 -18.11 26.02 3.71
CA ASN A 107 -19.31 25.75 4.51
C ASN A 107 -19.12 26.07 6.00
N THR A 108 -18.28 27.06 6.32
CA THR A 108 -18.08 27.53 7.71
C THR A 108 -18.99 28.72 8.05
N ASN A 109 -18.97 29.13 9.31
CA ASN A 109 -19.70 30.32 9.78
C ASN A 109 -19.09 31.65 9.26
N HIS A 110 -17.97 31.60 8.54
CA HIS A 110 -17.28 32.77 8.02
C HIS A 110 -17.61 32.97 6.54
N GLU A 111 -17.97 34.21 6.17
CA GLU A 111 -18.13 34.56 4.77
C GLU A 111 -16.82 34.37 3.99
N ILE A 112 -16.95 34.04 2.71
CA ILE A 112 -15.81 33.79 1.82
C ILE A 112 -14.93 35.05 1.76
N GLY A 113 -13.64 34.89 2.02
CA GLY A 113 -12.66 35.99 2.04
C GLY A 113 -12.76 36.92 3.25
N ALA A 114 -13.66 36.66 4.19
CA ALA A 114 -13.84 37.45 5.40
C ALA A 114 -13.21 36.80 6.65
N GLY A 115 -13.37 37.47 7.79
CA GLY A 115 -12.91 37.00 9.09
C GLY A 115 -11.48 37.44 9.46
N PRO A 116 -11.04 37.16 10.69
CA PRO A 116 -9.71 37.50 11.17
C PRO A 116 -8.58 36.86 10.36
N LYS A 117 -7.41 37.50 10.27
CA LYS A 117 -6.29 37.02 9.42
C LYS A 117 -5.70 35.69 9.91
N GLU A 118 -5.85 35.40 11.18
CA GLU A 118 -5.36 34.22 11.88
C GLU A 118 -6.15 32.93 11.58
N LEU A 119 -7.34 33.02 10.98
CA LEU A 119 -8.13 31.84 10.65
C LEU A 119 -7.40 30.94 9.64
N SER A 120 -7.38 29.65 9.94
CA SER A 120 -6.86 28.64 9.01
C SER A 120 -7.83 28.41 7.84
N LEU A 121 -7.37 27.71 6.80
CA LEU A 121 -8.26 27.31 5.70
C LEU A 121 -9.33 26.29 6.14
N HIS A 122 -9.18 25.63 7.29
CA HIS A 122 -10.23 24.77 7.84
C HIS A 122 -11.41 25.59 8.41
N GLU A 123 -11.15 26.85 8.77
CA GLU A 123 -12.11 27.75 9.40
C GLU A 123 -12.72 28.74 8.40
N ARG A 124 -12.16 28.89 7.19
CA ARG A 124 -12.66 29.79 6.14
C ARG A 124 -12.22 29.34 4.76
N ALA A 125 -12.82 29.95 3.74
CA ALA A 125 -12.38 29.81 2.36
C ALA A 125 -12.17 31.14 1.63
N TYR A 126 -11.44 31.06 0.53
CA TYR A 126 -11.22 32.12 -0.45
C TYR A 126 -11.69 31.68 -1.83
N LEU A 127 -12.02 32.63 -2.70
CA LEU A 127 -12.08 32.34 -4.13
C LEU A 127 -10.68 32.03 -4.64
N TYR A 128 -10.54 31.05 -5.53
CA TYR A 128 -9.23 30.68 -6.08
C TYR A 128 -8.67 31.72 -7.05
N MET A 129 -9.52 32.58 -7.61
CA MET A 129 -9.16 33.71 -8.46
C MET A 129 -10.22 34.81 -8.39
N ASP A 130 -9.87 36.00 -8.87
CA ASP A 130 -10.83 37.09 -9.05
C ASP A 130 -11.84 36.72 -10.15
N ASN A 131 -13.14 36.93 -9.88
CA ASN A 131 -14.24 36.68 -10.82
C ASN A 131 -14.19 35.29 -11.47
N PRO A 132 -14.29 34.20 -10.67
CA PRO A 132 -14.26 32.85 -11.22
C PRO A 132 -15.42 32.63 -12.22
N PRO A 133 -15.25 31.77 -13.24
CA PRO A 133 -16.30 31.48 -14.21
C PRO A 133 -17.60 30.99 -13.56
N ASP A 134 -18.72 31.59 -13.98
CA ASP A 134 -20.05 31.11 -13.66
C ASP A 134 -20.49 30.05 -14.69
N PHE A 135 -20.31 28.79 -14.33
CA PHE A 135 -20.66 27.64 -15.17
C PHE A 135 -22.13 27.26 -15.02
N SER A 136 -22.68 26.66 -16.07
CA SER A 136 -23.95 25.93 -16.03
C SER A 136 -23.69 24.45 -16.30
N TYR A 137 -24.70 23.60 -16.11
CA TYR A 137 -24.61 22.18 -16.47
C TYR A 137 -24.35 21.97 -17.97
N ALA A 138 -24.82 22.88 -18.84
CA ALA A 138 -24.46 22.92 -20.27
C ALA A 138 -22.97 23.24 -20.48
N GLY A 139 -22.40 24.14 -19.67
CA GLY A 139 -20.98 24.44 -19.68
C GLY A 139 -20.13 23.26 -19.24
N LEU A 140 -20.55 22.55 -18.19
CA LEU A 140 -19.92 21.30 -17.75
C LEU A 140 -19.98 20.23 -18.85
N LYS A 141 -21.15 20.03 -19.48
CA LYS A 141 -21.31 19.10 -20.60
C LYS A 141 -20.36 19.43 -21.77
N LEU A 142 -20.19 20.71 -22.09
CA LEU A 142 -19.24 21.15 -23.12
C LEU A 142 -17.78 20.80 -22.74
N ILE A 143 -17.39 20.98 -21.48
CA ILE A 143 -16.04 20.60 -21.00
C ILE A 143 -15.83 19.09 -21.14
N ILE A 144 -16.80 18.27 -20.73
CA ILE A 144 -16.77 16.80 -20.86
C ILE A 144 -16.59 16.37 -22.32
N GLU A 145 -17.37 16.96 -23.22
CA GLU A 145 -17.30 16.67 -24.66
C GLU A 145 -15.93 17.03 -25.25
N ILE A 146 -15.38 18.20 -24.88
CA ILE A 146 -14.07 18.66 -25.35
C ILE A 146 -12.93 17.79 -24.80
N LEU A 147 -12.96 17.44 -23.51
CA LEU A 147 -11.97 16.52 -22.92
C LEU A 147 -11.94 15.19 -23.66
N ARG A 148 -13.12 14.64 -23.97
CA ARG A 148 -13.25 13.39 -24.73
C ARG A 148 -12.73 13.53 -26.16
N GLU A 149 -13.11 14.61 -26.86
CA GLU A 149 -12.66 14.90 -28.23
C GLU A 149 -11.13 15.03 -28.31
N LYS A 150 -10.55 15.91 -27.49
CA LYS A 150 -9.11 16.21 -27.51
C LYS A 150 -8.27 15.06 -26.99
N GLY A 151 -8.72 14.39 -25.94
CA GLY A 151 -8.08 13.19 -25.41
C GLY A 151 -7.97 12.10 -26.47
N ARG A 152 -9.08 11.77 -27.16
CA ARG A 152 -9.08 10.77 -28.24
C ARG A 152 -8.15 11.18 -29.38
N LYS A 153 -8.20 12.44 -29.79
CA LYS A 153 -7.36 12.97 -30.87
C LYS A 153 -5.87 12.89 -30.56
N LEU A 154 -5.46 13.21 -29.34
CA LEU A 154 -4.04 13.26 -28.94
C LEU A 154 -3.47 11.89 -28.59
N THR A 155 -4.26 11.03 -27.94
CA THR A 155 -3.77 9.75 -27.40
C THR A 155 -4.07 8.57 -28.32
N GLY A 156 -5.12 8.66 -29.15
CA GLY A 156 -5.67 7.53 -29.89
C GLY A 156 -6.31 6.44 -29.01
N LYS A 157 -6.58 6.74 -27.72
CA LYS A 157 -7.11 5.81 -26.72
C LYS A 157 -8.60 6.02 -26.47
N GLU A 158 -9.22 5.06 -25.80
CA GLU A 158 -10.52 5.28 -25.17
C GLU A 158 -10.37 6.32 -24.06
N ILE A 159 -11.29 7.30 -24.05
CA ILE A 159 -11.36 8.33 -23.01
C ILE A 159 -12.65 8.15 -22.23
N LYS A 160 -12.51 7.91 -20.92
CA LYS A 160 -13.61 7.88 -19.95
C LYS A 160 -13.60 9.13 -19.08
N ILE A 161 -14.77 9.62 -18.69
CA ILE A 161 -14.95 10.79 -17.84
C ILE A 161 -15.74 10.38 -16.59
N GLY A 162 -15.19 10.68 -15.42
CA GLY A 162 -15.78 10.32 -14.13
C GLY A 162 -16.31 11.52 -13.36
N ALA A 163 -17.45 11.34 -12.70
CA ALA A 163 -17.96 12.25 -11.68
C ALA A 163 -17.47 11.81 -10.29
N THR A 164 -17.59 12.69 -9.29
CA THR A 164 -17.17 12.44 -7.91
C THR A 164 -18.29 12.71 -6.93
N PHE A 165 -18.31 11.98 -5.82
CA PHE A 165 -19.08 12.34 -4.63
C PHE A 165 -18.17 12.31 -3.41
N ASP A 166 -18.18 13.39 -2.62
CA ASP A 166 -17.43 13.48 -1.37
C ASP A 166 -18.37 13.77 -0.19
N PRO A 167 -18.30 13.00 0.90
CA PRO A 167 -19.17 13.22 2.06
C PRO A 167 -18.80 14.47 2.87
N GLY A 168 -17.60 15.05 2.69
CA GLY A 168 -17.13 16.17 3.48
C GLY A 168 -17.68 17.54 3.04
N PRO A 169 -17.51 18.58 3.89
CA PRO A 169 -17.92 19.97 3.63
C PRO A 169 -16.95 20.75 2.73
N GLU A 170 -16.00 20.07 2.10
CA GLU A 170 -14.96 20.70 1.29
C GLU A 170 -15.51 21.10 -0.10
N PHE A 171 -14.64 21.59 -0.99
CA PHE A 171 -14.91 21.85 -2.41
C PHE A 171 -15.84 23.04 -2.71
N ALA A 172 -17.14 22.97 -2.39
CA ALA A 172 -18.13 23.98 -2.76
C ALA A 172 -19.18 24.21 -1.67
N LYS A 173 -19.98 25.26 -1.80
CA LYS A 173 -21.13 25.48 -0.90
C LYS A 173 -22.22 24.46 -1.18
N SER A 174 -22.79 23.87 -0.13
CA SER A 174 -23.87 22.89 -0.26
C SER A 174 -25.08 23.28 0.58
N GLU A 175 -26.10 23.84 -0.07
CA GLU A 175 -27.39 24.09 0.60
C GLU A 175 -28.11 22.78 0.92
N PHE A 176 -28.01 21.78 0.03
CA PHE A 176 -28.54 20.44 0.29
C PHE A 176 -28.02 19.87 1.62
N LYS A 177 -26.70 19.77 1.79
CA LYS A 177 -26.09 19.08 2.94
C LYS A 177 -26.21 19.89 4.23
N TYR A 178 -25.94 21.20 4.18
CA TYR A 178 -25.73 22.01 5.38
C TYR A 178 -26.91 22.92 5.76
N VAL A 179 -27.95 23.01 4.92
CA VAL A 179 -29.13 23.86 5.19
C VAL A 179 -30.43 23.05 5.15
N ARG A 180 -30.71 22.34 4.05
CA ARG A 180 -32.00 21.65 3.86
C ARG A 180 -32.04 20.26 4.50
N HIS A 181 -30.97 19.49 4.37
CA HIS A 181 -30.87 18.14 4.92
C HIS A 181 -29.73 17.95 5.92
N PRO A 182 -29.58 18.81 6.95
CA PRO A 182 -28.53 18.63 7.96
C PRO A 182 -28.70 17.34 8.79
N GLU A 183 -29.85 16.66 8.71
CA GLU A 183 -30.08 15.35 9.33
C GLU A 183 -29.17 14.24 8.77
N ILE A 184 -28.62 14.39 7.55
CA ILE A 184 -27.74 13.37 6.95
C ILE A 184 -26.31 13.46 7.46
N LEU A 185 -25.97 14.53 8.17
CA LEU A 185 -24.64 14.77 8.71
C LEU A 185 -24.49 14.05 10.05
N GLU A 186 -23.98 12.82 10.03
CA GLU A 186 -23.74 12.02 11.24
C GLU A 186 -22.24 11.82 11.53
N GLY A 187 -21.37 11.97 10.52
CA GLY A 187 -19.93 11.78 10.65
C GLY A 187 -19.19 13.01 11.18
N ASN A 188 -18.07 12.80 11.88
CA ASN A 188 -17.37 13.84 12.63
C ASN A 188 -15.92 14.10 12.16
N ALA A 189 -15.56 13.62 10.97
CA ALA A 189 -14.19 13.65 10.46
C ALA A 189 -13.58 15.06 10.35
N MET A 190 -14.38 16.11 10.13
CA MET A 190 -13.97 17.52 10.22
C MET A 190 -14.77 18.31 11.25
N GLY A 191 -14.97 17.72 12.42
CA GLY A 191 -15.75 18.30 13.50
C GLY A 191 -17.18 17.79 13.53
N HIS A 192 -17.93 18.17 14.57
CA HIS A 192 -19.22 17.58 14.88
C HIS A 192 -20.23 17.71 13.72
N LYS A 193 -20.78 16.59 13.23
CA LYS A 193 -21.74 16.53 12.11
C LYS A 193 -21.26 17.27 10.86
N SER A 194 -20.10 16.91 10.38
CA SER A 194 -19.49 17.51 9.19
C SER A 194 -19.67 16.65 7.93
N PHE A 195 -19.82 15.33 8.08
CA PHE A 195 -19.79 14.38 6.98
C PHE A 195 -21.14 13.69 6.76
N VAL A 196 -21.51 13.54 5.48
CA VAL A 196 -22.71 12.80 5.06
C VAL A 196 -22.57 11.31 5.37
N SER A 197 -23.56 10.76 6.05
CA SER A 197 -23.70 9.33 6.32
C SER A 197 -24.39 8.63 5.16
N CYS A 198 -23.77 7.56 4.63
CA CYS A 198 -24.33 6.82 3.49
C CYS A 198 -25.66 6.12 3.80
N TYR A 199 -25.93 5.83 5.06
CA TYR A 199 -27.15 5.14 5.50
C TYR A 199 -28.14 6.08 6.20
N ALA A 200 -27.99 7.41 6.03
CA ALA A 200 -28.96 8.38 6.52
C ALA A 200 -30.34 8.23 5.84
N VAL A 201 -31.34 8.85 6.46
CA VAL A 201 -32.71 8.93 5.95
C VAL A 201 -33.07 10.41 5.82
N LEU A 202 -33.52 10.80 4.63
CA LEU A 202 -33.90 12.17 4.29
C LEU A 202 -35.32 12.49 4.78
N HIS A 203 -35.50 13.69 5.32
CA HIS A 203 -36.82 14.27 5.54
C HIS A 203 -37.45 14.77 4.23
N ALA A 204 -38.76 15.01 4.25
CA ALA A 204 -39.44 15.59 3.10
C ALA A 204 -38.99 17.02 2.80
N ASP A 205 -38.97 17.36 1.52
CA ASP A 205 -38.91 18.74 1.02
C ASP A 205 -39.82 18.93 -0.20
N ASP A 206 -39.87 20.17 -0.72
CA ASP A 206 -40.66 20.55 -1.89
C ASP A 206 -39.80 21.04 -3.08
N VAL A 207 -38.47 20.81 -3.01
CA VAL A 207 -37.52 21.23 -4.05
C VAL A 207 -37.56 20.26 -5.23
N SER A 208 -37.53 20.78 -6.45
CA SER A 208 -37.56 19.94 -7.65
C SER A 208 -36.16 19.40 -7.98
N TYR A 209 -36.03 18.07 -8.06
CA TYR A 209 -34.82 17.37 -8.48
C TYR A 209 -35.07 16.57 -9.76
N ALA A 210 -34.01 16.20 -10.49
CA ALA A 210 -34.11 15.40 -11.71
C ALA A 210 -34.89 14.09 -11.50
N ALA A 211 -34.58 13.37 -10.41
CA ALA A 211 -35.27 12.14 -10.05
C ALA A 211 -36.57 12.35 -9.23
N TYR A 212 -36.74 13.53 -8.64
CA TYR A 212 -37.83 13.87 -7.72
C TYR A 212 -38.42 15.23 -8.07
N PRO A 213 -39.19 15.34 -9.18
CA PRO A 213 -39.64 16.63 -9.70
C PRO A 213 -40.60 17.37 -8.77
N ASN A 214 -41.18 16.69 -7.78
CA ASN A 214 -42.16 17.23 -6.83
C ASN A 214 -41.63 17.32 -5.38
N GLY A 215 -40.32 17.23 -5.15
CA GLY A 215 -39.76 17.13 -3.80
C GLY A 215 -39.43 15.70 -3.36
N ILE A 216 -38.56 15.60 -2.37
CA ILE A 216 -38.17 14.34 -1.72
C ILE A 216 -39.31 13.92 -0.77
N PRO A 217 -39.84 12.68 -0.86
CA PRO A 217 -40.79 12.18 0.12
C PRO A 217 -40.14 11.97 1.49
N ASP A 218 -40.92 12.11 2.56
CA ASP A 218 -40.43 11.85 3.91
C ASP A 218 -39.97 10.39 4.07
N GLN A 219 -38.98 10.18 4.94
CA GLN A 219 -38.38 8.88 5.21
C GLN A 219 -37.71 8.21 3.99
N THR A 220 -37.17 9.01 3.06
CA THR A 220 -36.46 8.47 1.89
C THR A 220 -35.04 8.06 2.27
N PRO A 221 -34.62 6.79 2.10
CA PRO A 221 -33.23 6.40 2.33
C PRO A 221 -32.28 7.15 1.40
N PHE A 222 -31.16 7.64 1.93
CA PHE A 222 -30.19 8.41 1.15
C PHE A 222 -29.68 7.63 -0.06
N GLY A 223 -29.36 6.34 0.10
CA GLY A 223 -28.93 5.47 -1.00
C GLY A 223 -29.92 5.38 -2.16
N THR A 224 -31.23 5.41 -1.89
CA THR A 224 -32.27 5.42 -2.93
C THR A 224 -32.31 6.75 -3.67
N PHE A 225 -32.32 7.86 -2.93
CA PHE A 225 -32.29 9.19 -3.53
C PHE A 225 -31.04 9.38 -4.38
N PHE A 226 -29.87 9.13 -3.78
CA PHE A 226 -28.57 9.33 -4.40
C PHE A 226 -28.37 8.44 -5.62
N GLY A 227 -28.82 7.17 -5.59
CA GLY A 227 -28.77 6.28 -6.74
C GLY A 227 -29.58 6.81 -7.92
N LYS A 228 -30.86 7.17 -7.71
CA LYS A 228 -31.71 7.72 -8.78
C LYS A 228 -31.17 9.03 -9.32
N GLN A 229 -30.75 9.91 -8.42
CA GLN A 229 -30.25 11.23 -8.77
C GLN A 229 -28.94 11.14 -9.58
N SER A 230 -28.04 10.24 -9.18
CA SER A 230 -26.81 9.93 -9.91
C SER A 230 -27.12 9.37 -11.30
N GLN A 231 -28.08 8.45 -11.42
CA GLN A 231 -28.49 7.87 -12.70
C GLN A 231 -28.85 8.97 -13.72
N HIS A 232 -29.70 9.92 -13.32
CA HIS A 232 -30.08 11.05 -14.18
C HIS A 232 -28.88 11.95 -14.52
N PHE A 233 -28.14 12.41 -13.51
CA PHE A 233 -27.01 13.31 -13.69
C PHE A 233 -25.94 12.73 -14.63
N LEU A 234 -25.55 11.47 -14.42
CA LEU A 234 -24.51 10.80 -15.21
C LEU A 234 -24.95 10.60 -16.66
N GLN A 235 -26.21 10.20 -16.88
CA GLN A 235 -26.77 10.02 -18.22
C GLN A 235 -26.85 11.33 -19.00
N ASP A 236 -27.42 12.38 -18.40
CA ASP A 236 -27.70 13.64 -19.11
C ASP A 236 -26.42 14.38 -19.51
N LEU A 237 -25.35 14.24 -18.73
CA LEU A 237 -24.05 14.86 -18.94
C LEU A 237 -23.01 13.96 -19.62
N ASN A 238 -23.36 12.69 -19.87
CA ASN A 238 -22.52 11.71 -20.56
C ASN A 238 -21.20 11.39 -19.82
N PHE A 239 -21.32 11.11 -18.52
CA PHE A 239 -20.27 10.50 -17.71
C PHE A 239 -20.22 8.98 -17.93
N ASP A 240 -19.07 8.36 -17.63
CA ASP A 240 -18.88 6.91 -17.77
C ASP A 240 -18.84 6.18 -16.42
N PHE A 241 -18.47 6.87 -15.34
CA PHE A 241 -18.35 6.29 -13.99
C PHE A 241 -18.54 7.32 -12.88
N LEU A 242 -18.73 6.84 -11.66
CA LEU A 242 -18.81 7.65 -10.45
C LEU A 242 -17.78 7.16 -9.41
N TRP A 243 -17.03 8.11 -8.85
CA TRP A 243 -16.08 7.89 -7.76
C TRP A 243 -16.68 8.30 -6.41
N LEU A 244 -16.79 7.35 -5.48
CA LEU A 244 -17.22 7.61 -4.11
C LEU A 244 -15.99 7.79 -3.21
N SER A 245 -15.80 9.02 -2.73
CA SER A 245 -14.62 9.45 -1.99
C SER A 245 -14.79 9.38 -0.47
N ASN A 246 -13.68 9.58 0.25
CA ASN A 246 -13.57 9.77 1.69
C ASN A 246 -14.45 8.80 2.51
N GLY A 247 -14.34 7.50 2.22
CA GLY A 247 -15.03 6.43 2.92
C GLY A 247 -16.55 6.40 2.75
N PHE A 248 -17.11 7.18 1.82
CA PHE A 248 -18.54 7.12 1.55
C PHE A 248 -18.94 5.73 1.03
N GLY A 249 -19.90 5.11 1.71
CA GLY A 249 -20.26 3.70 1.52
C GLY A 249 -19.48 2.71 2.39
N PHE A 250 -18.58 3.19 3.26
CA PHE A 250 -17.71 2.39 4.14
C PHE A 250 -17.75 2.91 5.59
N GLY A 251 -18.92 3.34 6.06
CA GLY A 251 -19.10 3.85 7.43
C GLY A 251 -19.25 5.37 7.52
N VAL A 252 -19.16 5.91 8.72
CA VAL A 252 -19.42 7.34 9.04
C VAL A 252 -18.18 8.09 9.49
N GLU A 253 -17.13 7.37 9.91
CA GLU A 253 -15.89 8.00 10.39
C GLU A 253 -14.71 7.64 9.47
N PRO A 254 -14.51 8.20 8.28
CA PRO A 254 -13.50 7.70 7.34
C PRO A 254 -12.03 7.84 7.78
N TRP A 255 -11.73 8.68 8.78
CA TRP A 255 -10.35 9.05 9.15
C TRP A 255 -9.94 8.74 10.60
N SER A 256 -10.90 8.38 11.46
CA SER A 256 -10.66 8.22 12.90
C SER A 256 -10.25 6.79 13.29
N SER A 257 -9.52 6.62 14.38
CA SER A 257 -9.32 5.32 15.01
C SER A 257 -10.57 4.83 15.75
N THR A 258 -11.53 5.71 16.00
CA THR A 258 -12.86 5.44 16.59
C THR A 258 -13.94 5.38 15.51
N GLY A 259 -15.13 4.88 15.84
CA GLY A 259 -16.26 4.80 14.92
C GLY A 259 -17.56 4.50 15.65
N ALA A 260 -18.59 4.07 14.91
CA ALA A 260 -19.89 3.72 15.47
C ALA A 260 -19.83 2.58 16.49
N VAL A 261 -18.82 1.70 16.40
CA VAL A 261 -18.62 0.53 17.25
C VAL A 261 -17.54 0.77 18.31
N PHE A 262 -16.41 1.40 17.96
CA PHE A 262 -15.31 1.62 18.92
C PHE A 262 -15.23 3.08 19.37
N THR A 263 -15.29 3.32 20.68
CA THR A 263 -15.33 4.69 21.26
C THR A 263 -13.96 5.24 21.66
N GLY A 264 -12.89 4.44 21.55
CA GLY A 264 -11.60 4.75 22.16
C GLY A 264 -11.43 4.19 23.58
N GLU A 265 -12.54 3.96 24.29
CA GLU A 265 -12.57 3.37 25.63
C GLU A 265 -13.08 1.92 25.63
N GLY A 266 -13.85 1.52 24.60
CA GLY A 266 -14.42 0.19 24.49
C GLY A 266 -15.15 -0.06 23.17
N PHE A 267 -15.55 -1.32 22.96
CA PHE A 267 -16.32 -1.76 21.79
C PHE A 267 -17.79 -1.96 22.15
N LEU A 268 -18.67 -1.23 21.47
CA LEU A 268 -20.14 -1.30 21.53
C LEU A 268 -20.63 -2.44 20.64
N LYS A 269 -20.40 -3.68 21.09
CA LYS A 269 -20.66 -4.91 20.34
C LYS A 269 -22.10 -4.99 19.80
N GLU A 270 -23.05 -4.52 20.59
CA GLU A 270 -24.48 -4.48 20.25
C GLU A 270 -24.80 -3.60 19.02
N LYS A 271 -23.94 -2.64 18.65
CA LYS A 271 -24.11 -1.80 17.47
C LYS A 271 -23.56 -2.42 16.19
N LEU A 272 -22.67 -3.41 16.30
CA LEU A 272 -21.90 -3.92 15.16
C LEU A 272 -22.79 -4.44 14.03
N GLU A 273 -23.78 -5.28 14.35
CA GLU A 273 -24.64 -5.89 13.33
C GLU A 273 -25.58 -4.86 12.68
N ASP A 274 -26.10 -3.92 13.46
CA ASP A 274 -26.92 -2.82 12.95
C ASP A 274 -26.13 -1.93 11.98
N THR A 275 -24.91 -1.52 12.36
CA THR A 275 -24.03 -0.71 11.50
C THR A 275 -23.67 -1.46 10.21
N ARG A 276 -23.31 -2.74 10.29
CA ARG A 276 -23.04 -3.58 9.12
C ARG A 276 -24.22 -3.63 8.16
N GLN A 277 -25.41 -3.90 8.69
CA GLN A 277 -26.62 -4.04 7.89
C GLN A 277 -27.00 -2.73 7.20
N LYS A 278 -26.79 -1.59 7.87
CA LYS A 278 -27.00 -0.25 7.30
C LYS A 278 -26.09 0.02 6.11
N ILE A 279 -24.80 -0.29 6.22
CA ILE A 279 -23.82 -0.12 5.13
C ILE A 279 -24.20 -0.99 3.92
N ILE A 280 -24.51 -2.27 4.13
CA ILE A 280 -24.92 -3.17 3.04
C ILE A 280 -26.26 -2.74 2.41
N ASN A 281 -27.18 -2.24 3.22
CA ASN A 281 -28.46 -1.73 2.72
C ASN A 281 -28.27 -0.49 1.84
N PHE A 282 -27.34 0.42 2.19
CA PHE A 282 -26.98 1.54 1.31
C PHE A 282 -26.56 1.05 -0.07
N TRP A 283 -25.61 0.13 -0.15
CA TRP A 283 -25.14 -0.40 -1.43
C TRP A 283 -26.24 -1.09 -2.23
N THR A 284 -27.09 -1.86 -1.55
CA THR A 284 -28.23 -2.54 -2.17
C THR A 284 -29.21 -1.54 -2.78
N LEU A 285 -29.59 -0.50 -2.04
CA LEU A 285 -30.51 0.53 -2.51
C LEU A 285 -29.90 1.39 -3.60
N PHE A 286 -28.63 1.80 -3.45
CA PHE A 286 -27.92 2.58 -4.45
C PHE A 286 -27.82 1.82 -5.78
N ARG A 287 -27.37 0.55 -5.75
CA ARG A 287 -27.22 -0.27 -6.96
C ARG A 287 -28.54 -0.65 -7.62
N LYS A 288 -29.64 -0.71 -6.86
CA LYS A 288 -30.97 -0.88 -7.44
C LYS A 288 -31.36 0.30 -8.34
N GLU A 289 -30.98 1.51 -7.96
CA GLU A 289 -31.38 2.74 -8.64
C GLU A 289 -30.33 3.25 -9.63
N CYS A 290 -29.06 2.85 -9.47
CA CYS A 290 -27.93 3.14 -10.38
C CYS A 290 -27.16 1.84 -10.73
N PRO A 291 -27.75 0.97 -11.57
CA PRO A 291 -27.23 -0.38 -11.80
C PRO A 291 -26.05 -0.44 -12.78
N ASP A 292 -26.03 0.42 -13.81
CA ASP A 292 -25.21 0.21 -15.01
C ASP A 292 -23.87 0.97 -15.01
N PHE A 293 -23.72 1.99 -14.18
CA PHE A 293 -22.48 2.78 -14.12
C PHE A 293 -21.41 2.09 -13.28
N GLU A 294 -20.16 2.14 -13.74
CA GLU A 294 -19.01 1.69 -12.97
C GLU A 294 -18.87 2.56 -11.71
N ILE A 295 -18.65 1.92 -10.56
CA ILE A 295 -18.43 2.62 -9.29
C ILE A 295 -17.02 2.35 -8.81
N GLN A 296 -16.27 3.43 -8.66
CA GLN A 296 -14.94 3.40 -8.08
C GLN A 296 -14.98 3.99 -6.67
N THR A 297 -14.13 3.50 -5.77
CA THR A 297 -14.20 3.87 -4.36
C THR A 297 -12.83 4.27 -3.82
N ARG A 298 -12.79 5.27 -2.92
CA ARG A 298 -11.60 5.60 -2.13
C ARG A 298 -11.47 4.71 -0.88
N GLY A 299 -12.58 4.24 -0.32
CA GLY A 299 -12.62 3.66 1.02
C GLY A 299 -12.17 4.64 2.11
N SER A 300 -11.94 4.13 3.31
CA SER A 300 -11.41 4.88 4.45
C SER A 300 -9.87 5.02 4.35
N ASN A 301 -9.25 5.70 5.32
CA ASN A 301 -7.78 5.76 5.43
C ASN A 301 -7.16 4.54 6.14
N LEU A 302 -7.99 3.61 6.62
CA LEU A 302 -7.57 2.55 7.52
C LEU A 302 -7.58 1.20 6.81
N SER A 303 -7.22 0.16 7.55
CA SER A 303 -7.23 -1.20 7.04
C SER A 303 -8.56 -1.91 7.28
N THR A 304 -8.72 -3.01 6.54
CA THR A 304 -9.94 -3.84 6.56
C THR A 304 -10.30 -4.29 7.98
N GLY A 305 -9.35 -4.75 8.78
CA GLY A 305 -9.60 -5.19 10.16
C GLY A 305 -9.98 -4.03 11.08
N ILE A 306 -9.30 -2.89 10.95
CA ILE A 306 -9.60 -1.69 11.75
C ILE A 306 -11.03 -1.24 11.44
N ASP A 307 -11.37 -1.01 10.18
CA ASP A 307 -12.71 -0.53 9.78
C ASP A 307 -13.82 -1.49 10.17
N LEU A 308 -13.61 -2.80 10.02
CA LEU A 308 -14.54 -3.81 10.50
C LEU A 308 -14.78 -3.69 12.00
N ALA A 309 -13.71 -3.55 12.79
CA ALA A 309 -13.81 -3.57 14.25
C ALA A 309 -14.38 -2.28 14.85
N ARG A 310 -14.07 -1.12 14.26
CA ARG A 310 -14.45 0.19 14.82
C ARG A 310 -15.70 0.81 14.19
N ASP A 311 -16.03 0.48 12.95
CA ASP A 311 -17.16 1.07 12.23
C ASP A 311 -18.03 0.04 11.49
N GLY A 312 -17.81 -1.26 11.72
CA GLY A 312 -18.66 -2.33 11.18
C GLY A 312 -18.61 -2.46 9.65
N VAL A 313 -17.51 -2.07 9.02
CA VAL A 313 -17.37 -2.17 7.56
C VAL A 313 -17.07 -3.62 7.16
N ASP A 314 -18.08 -4.31 6.64
CA ASP A 314 -17.94 -5.68 6.15
C ASP A 314 -17.48 -5.68 4.68
N LEU A 315 -16.19 -5.45 4.47
CA LEU A 315 -15.59 -5.39 3.13
C LEU A 315 -15.82 -6.69 2.34
N ARG A 316 -15.77 -7.83 3.03
CA ARG A 316 -16.06 -9.14 2.42
C ARG A 316 -17.48 -9.18 1.85
N ALA A 317 -18.48 -8.73 2.60
CA ALA A 317 -19.86 -8.70 2.11
C ALA A 317 -20.00 -7.72 0.94
N ILE A 318 -19.38 -6.54 1.00
CA ILE A 318 -19.39 -5.57 -0.11
C ILE A 318 -18.83 -6.20 -1.39
N TYR A 319 -17.66 -6.85 -1.33
CA TYR A 319 -17.05 -7.52 -2.49
C TYR A 319 -17.86 -8.71 -3.02
N LYS A 320 -18.46 -9.51 -2.14
CA LYS A 320 -19.19 -10.73 -2.53
C LYS A 320 -20.66 -10.49 -2.93
N SER A 321 -21.18 -9.27 -2.80
CA SER A 321 -22.59 -8.94 -3.09
C SER A 321 -22.85 -8.54 -4.55
N GLY A 322 -21.84 -8.57 -5.42
CA GLY A 322 -22.02 -8.29 -6.85
C GLY A 322 -22.31 -6.82 -7.15
N PHE A 323 -21.90 -5.91 -6.27
CA PHE A 323 -22.05 -4.47 -6.47
C PHE A 323 -21.10 -3.88 -7.52
N ASP A 324 -20.29 -4.69 -8.22
CA ASP A 324 -19.30 -4.28 -9.23
C ASP A 324 -18.57 -2.98 -8.86
N ILE A 325 -17.89 -3.01 -7.72
CA ILE A 325 -17.09 -1.87 -7.25
C ILE A 325 -15.62 -2.12 -7.50
N LEU A 326 -14.89 -1.06 -7.81
CA LEU A 326 -13.44 -1.11 -7.77
C LEU A 326 -12.96 -0.96 -6.31
N PRO A 327 -12.11 -1.88 -5.81
CA PRO A 327 -11.53 -1.83 -4.47
C PRO A 327 -10.91 -0.48 -4.11
N PRO A 328 -10.97 -0.06 -2.83
CA PRO A 328 -10.24 1.09 -2.33
C PRO A 328 -8.73 1.04 -2.65
N PRO A 329 -8.10 2.15 -3.11
CA PRO A 329 -6.66 2.23 -3.33
C PRO A 329 -5.86 2.28 -2.02
N ASN A 330 -4.54 2.42 -2.13
CA ASN A 330 -3.73 3.00 -1.08
C ASN A 330 -4.26 4.41 -0.71
N SER A 331 -4.26 4.74 0.58
CA SER A 331 -4.58 6.08 1.04
C SER A 331 -3.32 6.93 1.03
N PRO A 332 -3.16 7.92 0.13
CA PRO A 332 -1.96 8.76 0.08
C PRO A 332 -1.92 9.79 1.23
N TRP A 333 -2.68 9.54 2.30
CA TRP A 333 -2.74 10.38 3.48
C TRP A 333 -1.42 10.41 4.26
N ALA A 334 -0.54 9.43 4.02
CA ALA A 334 0.82 9.42 4.54
C ALA A 334 1.65 10.65 4.14
N ALA A 335 1.30 11.33 3.05
CA ALA A 335 1.86 12.64 2.69
C ALA A 335 1.65 13.70 3.78
N ILE A 336 0.57 13.58 4.55
CA ILE A 336 0.12 14.57 5.53
C ILE A 336 0.62 14.23 6.93
N ASP A 337 0.50 12.96 7.35
CA ASP A 337 0.82 12.54 8.73
C ASP A 337 2.16 11.77 8.87
N GLY A 338 2.76 11.36 7.75
CA GLY A 338 3.99 10.57 7.71
C GLY A 338 3.82 9.10 8.13
N ASP A 339 2.60 8.57 8.11
CA ASP A 339 2.25 7.20 8.50
C ASP A 339 2.11 6.24 7.31
N PHE A 340 3.22 5.99 6.61
CA PHE A 340 3.23 5.04 5.48
C PHE A 340 2.95 3.60 5.92
N GLY A 341 3.17 3.26 7.20
CA GLY A 341 2.76 1.96 7.72
C GLY A 341 1.25 1.75 7.66
N LEU A 342 0.45 2.78 7.96
CA LEU A 342 -1.00 2.69 7.86
C LEU A 342 -1.47 2.60 6.41
N GLU A 343 -0.86 3.38 5.51
CA GLU A 343 -1.11 3.27 4.08
C GLU A 343 -0.83 1.87 3.55
N MET A 344 0.34 1.30 3.86
CA MET A 344 0.73 -0.04 3.39
C MET A 344 -0.17 -1.15 3.93
N VAL A 345 -0.53 -1.10 5.23
CA VAL A 345 -1.46 -2.07 5.83
C VAL A 345 -2.85 -1.92 5.24
N GLY A 346 -3.34 -0.68 5.09
CA GLY A 346 -4.62 -0.38 4.44
C GLY A 346 -4.66 -0.99 3.04
N TYR A 347 -3.69 -0.62 2.21
CA TYR A 347 -3.59 -1.06 0.83
C TYR A 347 -3.52 -2.58 0.69
N MET A 348 -2.60 -3.24 1.41
CA MET A 348 -2.47 -4.70 1.37
C MET A 348 -3.76 -5.40 1.85
N SER A 349 -4.37 -4.94 2.94
CA SER A 349 -5.59 -5.57 3.47
C SER A 349 -6.77 -5.48 2.51
N HIS A 350 -6.95 -4.35 1.82
CA HIS A 350 -8.04 -4.15 0.85
C HIS A 350 -7.94 -5.06 -0.37
N ILE A 351 -6.71 -5.48 -0.72
CA ILE A 351 -6.43 -6.32 -1.89
C ILE A 351 -6.12 -7.78 -1.52
N ALA A 352 -6.17 -8.16 -0.24
CA ALA A 352 -5.87 -9.53 0.19
C ALA A 352 -6.82 -10.57 -0.44
N ASP A 353 -8.09 -10.22 -0.57
CA ASP A 353 -9.11 -10.97 -1.31
C ASP A 353 -9.92 -9.99 -2.15
N LEU A 354 -9.93 -10.18 -3.46
CA LEU A 354 -10.49 -9.20 -4.41
C LEU A 354 -11.77 -9.77 -5.06
N PRO A 355 -12.75 -8.91 -5.41
CA PRO A 355 -13.92 -9.34 -6.17
C PRO A 355 -13.56 -9.80 -7.60
N ASP A 356 -12.49 -9.23 -8.17
CA ASP A 356 -11.92 -9.59 -9.47
C ASP A 356 -10.39 -9.32 -9.50
N ASP A 357 -9.79 -9.11 -10.68
CA ASP A 357 -8.35 -8.85 -10.84
C ASP A 357 -7.97 -7.36 -10.85
N ARG A 358 -8.95 -6.45 -10.74
CA ARG A 358 -8.75 -5.00 -10.85
C ARG A 358 -8.55 -4.36 -9.48
N TYR A 359 -7.58 -3.45 -9.39
CA TYR A 359 -7.40 -2.56 -8.23
C TYR A 359 -6.54 -1.36 -8.58
N VAL A 360 -6.59 -0.34 -7.72
CA VAL A 360 -6.04 1.00 -7.97
C VAL A 360 -4.81 1.28 -7.13
N TYR A 361 -3.79 1.85 -7.74
CA TYR A 361 -2.77 2.63 -7.06
C TYR A 361 -3.04 4.13 -7.30
N ARG A 362 -3.07 4.94 -6.24
CA ARG A 362 -3.38 6.37 -6.30
C ARG A 362 -2.22 7.18 -5.71
N PHE A 363 -1.74 8.15 -6.49
CA PHE A 363 -0.61 9.01 -6.11
C PHE A 363 -1.04 10.48 -5.99
N TYR A 364 -0.56 11.16 -4.95
CA TYR A 364 -1.00 12.51 -4.60
C TYR A 364 0.01 13.57 -5.09
N THR A 365 -0.25 14.13 -6.27
CA THR A 365 0.59 15.15 -6.90
C THR A 365 0.29 16.56 -6.40
N HIS A 366 -0.99 16.95 -6.46
CA HIS A 366 -1.47 18.29 -6.09
C HIS A 366 -2.77 18.23 -5.30
N ASP A 367 -3.05 19.27 -4.53
CA ASP A 367 -4.35 19.47 -3.90
C ASP A 367 -5.05 20.71 -4.48
N PRO A 368 -6.18 20.54 -5.18
CA PRO A 368 -6.88 21.67 -5.77
C PRO A 368 -7.78 22.40 -4.77
N TRP A 369 -7.99 21.97 -3.53
CA TRP A 369 -8.86 22.67 -2.55
C TRP A 369 -8.14 23.10 -1.26
N TRP A 370 -7.13 22.36 -0.80
CA TRP A 370 -6.21 22.78 0.24
C TRP A 370 -4.95 23.39 -0.38
N LEU A 371 -4.44 24.47 0.23
CA LEU A 371 -3.28 25.20 -0.29
C LEU A 371 -1.97 24.42 -0.06
N ASN A 372 -1.75 23.38 -0.87
CA ASN A 372 -0.51 22.60 -0.93
C ASN A 372 -0.36 21.88 -2.29
N SER A 373 0.81 21.32 -2.53
CA SER A 373 1.08 20.43 -3.67
C SER A 373 1.97 19.28 -3.18
N PRO A 374 1.41 18.12 -2.80
CA PRO A 374 2.14 17.16 -1.99
C PRO A 374 3.44 16.66 -2.61
N TRP A 375 3.53 16.51 -3.93
CA TRP A 375 4.81 16.25 -4.61
C TRP A 375 5.89 17.30 -4.29
N LEU A 376 5.51 18.57 -4.36
CA LEU A 376 6.43 19.69 -4.25
C LEU A 376 6.77 20.05 -2.79
N ASP A 377 5.80 19.97 -1.88
CA ASP A 377 5.93 20.53 -0.52
C ASP A 377 5.76 19.53 0.64
N ARG A 378 5.17 18.36 0.43
CA ARG A 378 5.03 17.31 1.47
C ARG A 378 6.08 16.22 1.33
N TYR A 379 6.14 15.59 0.16
CA TYR A 379 7.12 14.56 -0.14
C TYR A 379 8.52 15.12 -0.38
N GLY A 380 8.66 16.44 -0.54
CA GLY A 380 9.93 17.11 -0.83
C GLY A 380 10.56 16.64 -2.15
N ARG A 381 9.73 16.28 -3.14
CA ARG A 381 10.14 15.71 -4.44
C ARG A 381 10.87 14.37 -4.33
N PHE A 382 10.56 13.59 -3.29
CA PHE A 382 11.12 12.26 -3.10
C PHE A 382 10.07 11.15 -3.39
N PRO A 383 10.41 10.12 -4.19
CA PRO A 383 9.46 9.13 -4.71
C PRO A 383 9.18 7.94 -3.76
N HIS A 384 9.32 8.11 -2.44
CA HIS A 384 9.12 7.01 -1.49
C HIS A 384 7.69 6.46 -1.55
N ASP A 385 6.71 7.36 -1.74
CA ASP A 385 5.30 7.00 -1.89
C ASP A 385 4.91 6.50 -3.30
N ILE A 386 5.91 6.33 -4.17
CA ILE A 386 5.80 5.60 -5.43
C ILE A 386 6.39 4.21 -5.24
N TYR A 387 7.65 4.14 -4.81
CA TYR A 387 8.38 2.87 -4.79
C TYR A 387 7.95 1.91 -3.69
N MET A 388 7.43 2.38 -2.54
CA MET A 388 6.92 1.47 -1.51
C MET A 388 5.56 0.86 -1.90
N PRO A 389 4.51 1.64 -2.27
CA PRO A 389 3.24 1.04 -2.67
C PRO A 389 3.35 0.21 -3.97
N MET A 390 4.15 0.63 -4.96
CA MET A 390 4.35 -0.16 -6.18
C MET A 390 5.22 -1.41 -5.99
N SER A 391 5.90 -1.55 -4.85
CA SER A 391 6.57 -2.80 -4.48
C SER A 391 5.60 -3.88 -4.00
N VAL A 392 4.32 -3.57 -3.82
CA VAL A 392 3.35 -4.51 -3.27
C VAL A 392 3.06 -5.64 -4.25
N ALA A 393 3.17 -6.88 -3.77
CA ALA A 393 2.84 -8.09 -4.52
C ALA A 393 1.62 -8.77 -3.91
N ARG A 394 0.51 -8.84 -4.65
CA ARG A 394 -0.64 -9.67 -4.28
C ARG A 394 -0.50 -11.04 -4.91
N ILE A 395 -0.56 -12.11 -4.11
CA ILE A 395 -0.55 -13.49 -4.62
C ILE A 395 -1.98 -14.05 -4.60
N ASP A 396 -2.44 -14.57 -5.73
CA ASP A 396 -3.75 -15.22 -5.85
C ASP A 396 -3.72 -16.73 -5.54
N GLU A 397 -4.88 -17.39 -5.62
CA GLU A 397 -5.00 -18.84 -5.39
C GLU A 397 -4.21 -19.73 -6.37
N LYS A 398 -3.69 -19.18 -7.48
CA LYS A 398 -2.90 -19.86 -8.51
C LYS A 398 -1.43 -19.51 -8.45
N GLY A 399 -1.00 -18.68 -7.49
CA GLY A 399 0.38 -18.21 -7.40
C GLY A 399 0.72 -17.12 -8.43
N GLN A 400 -0.29 -16.44 -9.01
CA GLN A 400 -0.05 -15.31 -9.90
C GLN A 400 0.12 -14.03 -9.09
N VAL A 401 1.09 -13.21 -9.51
CA VAL A 401 1.27 -11.87 -8.95
C VAL A 401 0.29 -10.90 -9.61
N GLY A 402 -0.63 -10.37 -8.82
CA GLY A 402 -1.47 -9.23 -9.19
C GLY A 402 -0.69 -7.93 -9.05
N LEU A 403 -0.78 -7.08 -10.08
CA LEU A 403 -0.27 -5.70 -10.10
C LEU A 403 -1.45 -4.74 -10.25
N PRO A 404 -1.35 -3.48 -9.77
CA PRO A 404 -2.43 -2.52 -9.93
C PRO A 404 -2.74 -2.35 -11.42
N THR A 405 -4.02 -2.49 -11.76
CA THR A 405 -4.51 -2.36 -13.14
C THR A 405 -4.75 -0.91 -13.49
N THR A 406 -5.01 -0.08 -12.49
CA THR A 406 -5.34 1.34 -12.64
C THR A 406 -4.40 2.22 -11.82
N LEU A 407 -3.96 3.34 -12.42
CA LEU A 407 -3.18 4.39 -11.76
C LEU A 407 -3.98 5.69 -11.72
N ASN A 408 -4.14 6.30 -10.56
CA ASN A 408 -4.81 7.59 -10.38
C ASN A 408 -3.83 8.67 -9.90
N PHE A 409 -3.92 9.88 -10.45
CA PHE A 409 -3.22 11.07 -9.95
C PHE A 409 -4.20 12.04 -9.30
N LEU A 410 -4.14 12.18 -7.98
CA LEU A 410 -4.87 13.18 -7.21
C LEU A 410 -3.97 14.41 -7.05
N THR A 411 -4.28 15.58 -7.55
CA THR A 411 -4.83 15.84 -8.88
C THR A 411 -3.74 16.39 -9.80
N ILE A 412 -4.04 16.64 -11.06
CA ILE A 412 -3.11 17.25 -12.01
C ILE A 412 -3.08 18.78 -11.95
N ASP A 413 -3.97 19.43 -11.18
CA ASP A 413 -4.04 20.87 -11.00
C ASP A 413 -3.84 21.31 -9.53
N ASP A 414 -3.18 22.44 -9.33
CA ASP A 414 -2.98 23.02 -8.00
C ASP A 414 -4.21 23.79 -7.48
N SER A 415 -4.13 24.30 -6.25
CA SER A 415 -5.23 25.03 -5.61
C SER A 415 -5.69 26.29 -6.36
N PHE A 416 -4.90 26.79 -7.31
CA PHE A 416 -5.18 27.95 -8.17
C PHE A 416 -5.57 27.53 -9.60
N GLY A 417 -5.75 26.24 -9.86
CA GLY A 417 -6.07 25.68 -11.17
C GLY A 417 -4.92 25.76 -12.17
N ASN A 418 -3.67 25.87 -11.72
CA ASN A 418 -2.54 25.74 -12.63
C ASN A 418 -2.20 24.26 -12.84
N ILE A 419 -1.76 23.91 -14.04
CA ILE A 419 -1.32 22.56 -14.42
C ILE A 419 0.18 22.59 -14.76
N PRO A 420 1.07 22.65 -13.75
CA PRO A 420 2.49 22.94 -13.99
C PRO A 420 3.25 21.74 -14.58
N ASP A 421 3.91 21.93 -15.72
CA ASP A 421 4.70 20.90 -16.42
C ASP A 421 5.81 20.26 -15.56
N VAL A 422 6.28 20.93 -14.48
CA VAL A 422 7.35 20.41 -13.63
C VAL A 422 6.98 19.09 -12.96
N VAL A 423 5.73 18.93 -12.53
CA VAL A 423 5.29 17.74 -11.78
C VAL A 423 5.27 16.48 -12.65
N PRO A 424 4.60 16.42 -13.81
CA PRO A 424 4.68 15.26 -14.67
C PRO A 424 6.12 14.96 -15.12
N ASN A 425 6.94 15.98 -15.39
CA ASN A 425 8.34 15.78 -15.79
C ASN A 425 9.22 15.13 -14.70
N GLU A 426 8.88 15.34 -13.41
CA GLU A 426 9.58 14.72 -12.29
C GLU A 426 8.97 13.38 -11.87
N VAL A 427 7.65 13.24 -11.91
CA VAL A 427 6.93 12.06 -11.40
C VAL A 427 6.91 10.90 -12.39
N ILE A 428 6.71 11.17 -13.69
CA ILE A 428 6.56 10.11 -14.72
C ILE A 428 7.75 9.14 -14.74
N PRO A 429 9.02 9.59 -14.69
CA PRO A 429 10.15 8.66 -14.65
C PRO A 429 10.10 7.69 -13.46
N HIS A 430 9.65 8.15 -12.29
CA HIS A 430 9.55 7.32 -11.09
C HIS A 430 8.42 6.29 -11.20
N ILE A 431 7.26 6.67 -11.74
CA ILE A 431 6.14 5.76 -12.00
C ILE A 431 6.54 4.67 -13.00
N LEU A 432 7.16 5.05 -14.11
CA LEU A 432 7.61 4.10 -15.13
C LEU A 432 8.67 3.16 -14.58
N ARG A 433 9.60 3.66 -13.76
CA ARG A 433 10.60 2.83 -13.09
C ARG A 433 9.97 1.86 -12.10
N GLY A 434 9.06 2.32 -11.24
CA GLY A 434 8.34 1.44 -10.31
C GLY A 434 7.50 0.37 -11.03
N ARG A 435 6.97 0.68 -12.23
CA ARG A 435 6.22 -0.29 -13.05
C ARG A 435 7.13 -1.31 -13.72
N GLU A 436 8.32 -0.91 -14.14
CA GLU A 436 9.34 -1.81 -14.69
C GLU A 436 9.87 -2.77 -13.62
N ASP A 437 10.10 -2.27 -12.42
CA ASP A 437 10.66 -3.01 -11.28
C ASP A 437 9.58 -3.70 -10.42
N SER A 438 8.33 -3.75 -10.92
CA SER A 438 7.21 -4.34 -10.22
C SER A 438 7.46 -5.81 -9.88
N PRO A 439 6.88 -6.32 -8.77
CA PRO A 439 7.11 -7.69 -8.35
C PRO A 439 6.66 -8.72 -9.40
N THR A 440 7.43 -9.81 -9.53
CA THR A 440 7.08 -10.98 -10.37
C THR A 440 7.00 -12.29 -9.57
N ALA A 441 7.31 -12.23 -8.27
CA ALA A 441 7.18 -13.35 -7.33
C ALA A 441 6.88 -12.84 -5.92
N ALA A 442 6.54 -13.75 -5.01
CA ALA A 442 6.40 -13.44 -3.59
C ALA A 442 7.72 -12.91 -3.00
N GLY A 443 7.64 -11.88 -2.17
CA GLY A 443 8.79 -11.32 -1.47
C GLY A 443 9.30 -12.23 -0.34
N PRO A 444 10.41 -11.82 0.33
CA PRO A 444 10.98 -12.58 1.46
C PRO A 444 10.02 -12.72 2.65
N LEU A 445 9.08 -11.79 2.82
CA LEU A 445 8.09 -11.80 3.88
C LEU A 445 6.69 -11.63 3.28
N VAL A 446 5.79 -12.58 3.59
CA VAL A 446 4.43 -12.64 3.05
C VAL A 446 3.43 -12.54 4.19
N TRP A 447 2.55 -11.54 4.12
CA TRP A 447 1.41 -11.44 5.01
C TRP A 447 0.32 -12.37 4.51
N VAL A 448 0.02 -13.43 5.27
CA VAL A 448 -1.18 -14.24 5.06
C VAL A 448 -2.27 -13.61 5.91
N TYR A 449 -3.10 -12.80 5.27
CA TYR A 449 -4.09 -11.97 5.93
C TYR A 449 -5.36 -12.77 6.26
N PRO A 450 -5.83 -12.72 7.53
CA PRO A 450 -7.00 -13.45 8.02
C PRO A 450 -8.32 -12.82 7.56
N PHE A 451 -8.51 -12.68 6.25
CA PHE A 451 -9.64 -11.97 5.65
C PHE A 451 -10.97 -12.59 6.09
N ASP A 452 -11.16 -13.90 5.87
CA ASP A 452 -12.42 -14.55 6.21
C ASP A 452 -12.61 -14.70 7.73
N GLU A 453 -11.53 -14.96 8.47
CA GLU A 453 -11.55 -15.16 9.91
C GLU A 453 -11.99 -13.89 10.64
N TYR A 454 -11.44 -12.72 10.31
CA TYR A 454 -11.85 -11.46 10.93
C TYR A 454 -13.34 -11.18 10.74
N HIS A 455 -13.86 -11.36 9.51
CA HIS A 455 -15.27 -11.14 9.21
C HIS A 455 -16.18 -12.18 9.89
N ASP A 456 -15.70 -13.42 10.05
CA ASP A 456 -16.41 -14.46 10.79
C ASP A 456 -16.44 -14.20 12.29
N TRP A 457 -15.33 -13.74 12.88
CA TRP A 457 -15.25 -13.36 14.28
C TRP A 457 -16.14 -12.17 14.59
N ALA A 458 -16.09 -11.12 13.78
CA ALA A 458 -16.99 -9.97 13.94
C ALA A 458 -18.48 -10.41 13.92
N LYS A 459 -18.84 -11.41 13.13
CA LYS A 459 -20.22 -11.93 13.07
C LYS A 459 -20.59 -12.87 14.23
N LYS A 460 -19.69 -13.78 14.61
CA LYS A 460 -20.01 -14.93 15.48
C LYS A 460 -19.47 -14.80 16.91
N GLN A 461 -18.43 -13.98 17.10
CA GLN A 461 -17.58 -13.91 18.30
C GLN A 461 -17.15 -12.45 18.56
N GLN A 462 -18.12 -11.58 18.85
CA GLN A 462 -17.91 -10.13 18.97
C GLN A 462 -16.97 -9.73 20.13
N GLU A 463 -16.67 -10.64 21.05
CA GLU A 463 -15.62 -10.47 22.05
C GLU A 463 -14.20 -10.35 21.47
N LEU A 464 -14.01 -10.70 20.21
CA LEU A 464 -12.73 -10.67 19.51
C LEU A 464 -12.47 -9.37 18.72
N LEU A 465 -13.38 -8.39 18.77
CA LEU A 465 -13.13 -7.08 18.17
C LEU A 465 -11.79 -6.45 18.60
N PRO A 466 -11.36 -6.53 19.89
CA PRO A 466 -10.02 -6.08 20.28
C PRO A 466 -8.87 -6.81 19.58
N GLU A 467 -9.05 -8.08 19.21
CA GLU A 467 -8.03 -8.89 18.53
C GLU A 467 -7.92 -8.53 17.04
N ILE A 468 -9.07 -8.35 16.37
CA ILE A 468 -9.14 -7.84 14.99
C ILE A 468 -8.48 -6.46 14.90
N TYR A 469 -8.86 -5.55 15.81
CA TYR A 469 -8.31 -4.20 15.88
C TYR A 469 -6.81 -4.21 16.17
N TYR A 470 -6.37 -5.02 17.13
CA TYR A 470 -4.95 -5.18 17.48
C TYR A 470 -4.10 -5.63 16.29
N GLY A 471 -4.57 -6.61 15.52
CA GLY A 471 -3.76 -7.28 14.51
C GLY A 471 -3.18 -6.31 13.48
N ASP A 472 -4.03 -5.44 12.93
CA ASP A 472 -3.64 -4.50 11.89
C ASP A 472 -2.81 -3.34 12.45
N TRP A 473 -3.18 -2.81 13.63
CA TRP A 473 -2.40 -1.75 14.29
C TRP A 473 -0.99 -2.21 14.67
N PHE A 474 -0.84 -3.47 15.09
CA PHE A 474 0.46 -4.08 15.38
C PHE A 474 1.34 -4.14 14.13
N ILE A 475 0.80 -4.61 13.00
CA ILE A 475 1.53 -4.67 11.73
C ILE A 475 1.88 -3.28 11.21
N ARG A 476 0.97 -2.30 11.32
CA ARG A 476 1.23 -0.90 10.95
C ARG A 476 2.46 -0.36 11.69
N GLN A 477 2.55 -0.61 13.00
CA GLN A 477 3.72 -0.16 13.77
C GLN A 477 4.99 -0.92 13.40
N ALA A 478 4.89 -2.23 13.10
CA ALA A 478 6.05 -3.01 12.66
C ALA A 478 6.62 -2.47 11.33
N ILE A 479 5.77 -2.14 10.36
CA ILE A 479 6.19 -1.53 9.06
C ILE A 479 6.84 -0.17 9.30
N ASN A 480 6.23 0.70 10.11
CA ASN A 480 6.82 2.01 10.48
C ASN A 480 8.16 1.88 11.21
N HIS A 481 8.50 0.70 11.71
CA HIS A 481 9.78 0.37 12.32
C HIS A 481 10.67 -0.55 11.46
N GLY A 482 10.45 -0.56 10.15
CA GLY A 482 11.33 -1.15 9.16
C GLY A 482 11.09 -2.64 8.88
N LEU A 483 9.96 -3.21 9.29
CA LEU A 483 9.56 -4.56 8.85
C LEU A 483 9.35 -4.53 7.32
N PRO A 484 10.10 -5.32 6.52
CA PRO A 484 10.04 -5.28 5.06
C PRO A 484 8.83 -6.05 4.51
N LEU A 485 7.63 -5.65 4.89
CA LEU A 485 6.38 -6.32 4.51
C LEU A 485 5.71 -5.61 3.33
N ASN A 486 5.66 -6.27 2.18
CA ASN A 486 5.04 -5.77 0.96
C ASN A 486 4.39 -6.89 0.12
N THR A 487 4.31 -8.13 0.61
CA THR A 487 3.60 -9.22 -0.10
C THR A 487 2.38 -9.66 0.69
N ILE A 488 1.26 -9.89 0.01
CA ILE A 488 -0.04 -10.19 0.62
C ILE A 488 -0.76 -11.34 -0.09
N THR A 489 -1.41 -12.20 0.68
CA THR A 489 -2.42 -13.19 0.23
C THR A 489 -3.45 -13.38 1.34
N SER A 490 -4.69 -13.75 1.02
CA SER A 490 -5.65 -14.22 2.03
C SER A 490 -5.31 -15.62 2.54
N THR A 491 -5.80 -15.98 3.72
CA THR A 491 -5.76 -17.35 4.28
C THR A 491 -6.35 -18.38 3.33
N THR A 492 -7.48 -18.06 2.71
CA THR A 492 -8.14 -18.90 1.70
C THR A 492 -7.26 -19.14 0.47
N ASN A 493 -6.67 -18.09 -0.11
CA ASN A 493 -5.79 -18.23 -1.28
C ASN A 493 -4.51 -18.98 -0.92
N PHE A 494 -3.94 -18.73 0.25
CA PHE A 494 -2.78 -19.44 0.77
C PHE A 494 -3.02 -20.95 0.90
N ALA A 495 -4.15 -21.35 1.50
CA ALA A 495 -4.52 -22.75 1.66
C ALA A 495 -4.72 -23.47 0.31
N LYS A 496 -5.44 -22.83 -0.62
CA LYS A 496 -5.66 -23.36 -1.97
C LYS A 496 -4.35 -23.50 -2.74
N LEU A 497 -3.49 -22.49 -2.70
CA LEU A 497 -2.23 -22.49 -3.41
C LEU A 497 -1.33 -23.61 -2.90
N LEU A 498 -1.12 -23.74 -1.59
CA LEU A 498 -0.28 -24.80 -1.02
C LEU A 498 -0.83 -26.22 -1.22
N LYS A 499 -2.13 -26.37 -1.48
CA LYS A 499 -2.71 -27.66 -1.88
C LYS A 499 -2.28 -28.05 -3.29
N SER A 500 -2.10 -27.08 -4.19
CA SER A 500 -1.69 -27.31 -5.59
C SER A 500 -0.17 -27.29 -5.78
N ASP A 501 0.53 -26.44 -5.05
CA ASP A 501 1.98 -26.26 -5.06
C ASP A 501 2.49 -26.06 -3.62
N PRO A 502 2.81 -27.16 -2.91
CA PRO A 502 3.27 -27.11 -1.51
C PRO A 502 4.58 -26.34 -1.30
N ASP A 503 5.37 -26.13 -2.35
CA ASP A 503 6.71 -25.54 -2.28
C ASP A 503 6.73 -24.06 -2.68
N TYR A 504 5.60 -23.49 -3.12
CA TYR A 504 5.52 -22.13 -3.66
C TYR A 504 6.18 -21.08 -2.75
N TYR A 505 5.92 -21.14 -1.44
CA TYR A 505 6.44 -20.19 -0.44
C TYR A 505 7.75 -20.62 0.23
N ARG A 506 8.50 -21.60 -0.31
CA ARG A 506 9.72 -22.12 0.33
C ARG A 506 10.82 -21.06 0.54
N GLU A 507 10.82 -19.99 -0.27
CA GLU A 507 11.78 -18.88 -0.20
C GLU A 507 11.29 -17.72 0.67
N SER A 508 10.07 -17.82 1.21
CA SER A 508 9.39 -16.77 1.96
C SER A 508 9.17 -17.16 3.42
N ILE A 509 9.18 -16.15 4.28
CA ILE A 509 8.70 -16.24 5.66
C ILE A 509 7.22 -15.86 5.65
N ILE A 510 6.37 -16.73 6.18
CA ILE A 510 4.94 -16.46 6.32
C ILE A 510 4.70 -15.71 7.62
N LEU A 511 4.02 -14.56 7.56
CA LEU A 511 3.56 -13.80 8.72
C LEU A 511 2.03 -13.86 8.79
N THR A 512 1.49 -14.34 9.90
CA THR A 512 0.04 -14.50 10.07
C THR A 512 -0.34 -14.46 11.55
N ILE A 513 -1.63 -14.34 11.86
CA ILE A 513 -2.15 -14.51 13.21
C ILE A 513 -2.08 -15.97 13.68
N VAL A 514 -2.27 -16.20 14.99
CA VAL A 514 -2.50 -17.55 15.53
C VAL A 514 -3.83 -18.09 15.01
N PRO A 515 -3.87 -19.31 14.42
CA PRO A 515 -5.10 -19.88 13.87
C PRO A 515 -6.06 -20.37 14.96
N ASP A 516 -7.35 -20.41 14.62
CA ASP A 516 -8.39 -21.01 15.46
C ASP A 516 -8.25 -22.53 15.54
N ALA A 517 -8.59 -23.10 16.70
CA ALA A 517 -8.52 -24.53 16.95
C ALA A 517 -9.24 -25.36 15.88
N GLY A 518 -8.51 -26.24 15.20
CA GLY A 518 -9.06 -27.15 14.19
C GLY A 518 -9.49 -26.48 12.89
N SER A 519 -9.09 -25.22 12.66
CA SER A 519 -9.31 -24.54 11.39
C SER A 519 -8.47 -25.14 10.26
N GLU A 520 -8.90 -24.93 9.01
CA GLU A 520 -8.09 -25.28 7.83
C GLU A 520 -6.72 -24.58 7.87
N GLN A 521 -6.69 -23.32 8.33
CA GLN A 521 -5.47 -22.56 8.50
C GLN A 521 -4.50 -23.23 9.48
N GLU A 522 -4.98 -23.76 10.62
CA GLU A 522 -4.15 -24.52 11.57
C GLU A 522 -3.50 -25.73 10.89
N HIS A 523 -4.28 -26.49 10.12
CA HIS A 523 -3.79 -27.69 9.42
C HIS A 523 -2.76 -27.35 8.35
N VAL A 524 -3.03 -26.33 7.53
CA VAL A 524 -2.13 -25.89 6.45
C VAL A 524 -0.83 -25.35 7.04
N LEU A 525 -0.88 -24.45 8.02
CA LEU A 525 0.32 -23.89 8.66
C LEU A 525 1.15 -24.97 9.35
N THR A 526 0.50 -25.88 10.10
CA THR A 526 1.20 -27.00 10.75
C THR A 526 1.92 -27.88 9.74
N THR A 527 1.28 -28.17 8.61
CA THR A 527 1.85 -28.99 7.54
C THR A 527 3.00 -28.27 6.85
N PHE A 528 2.83 -26.99 6.52
CA PHE A 528 3.86 -26.15 5.92
C PHE A 528 5.12 -26.08 6.80
N ILE A 529 4.96 -25.80 8.11
CA ILE A 529 6.07 -25.77 9.08
C ILE A 529 6.79 -27.12 9.13
N LYS A 530 6.06 -28.22 9.28
CA LYS A 530 6.66 -29.57 9.37
C LYS A 530 7.38 -30.00 8.09
N ASN A 531 7.08 -29.36 6.96
CA ASN A 531 7.72 -29.64 5.68
C ASN A 531 8.87 -28.70 5.31
N GLY A 532 9.36 -27.88 6.25
CA GLY A 532 10.49 -26.98 6.00
C GLY A 532 10.12 -25.49 5.98
N GLY A 533 8.82 -25.17 6.09
CA GLY A 533 8.32 -23.80 6.03
C GLY A 533 8.78 -22.93 7.19
N GLN A 534 8.92 -21.63 6.91
CA GLN A 534 9.29 -20.60 7.87
C GLN A 534 8.09 -19.73 8.20
N VAL A 535 7.73 -19.63 9.48
CA VAL A 535 6.50 -18.96 9.90
C VAL A 535 6.73 -18.07 11.12
N MET A 536 6.14 -16.88 11.09
CA MET A 536 5.94 -15.99 12.22
C MET A 536 4.45 -15.90 12.51
N VAL A 537 4.04 -16.33 13.71
CA VAL A 537 2.66 -16.18 14.18
C VAL A 537 2.57 -15.08 15.24
N TYR A 538 1.60 -14.18 15.12
CA TYR A 538 1.41 -13.07 16.05
C TYR A 538 0.02 -13.02 16.70
N GLY A 539 -0.04 -12.43 17.90
CA GLY A 539 -1.27 -12.19 18.63
C GLY A 539 -1.60 -13.23 19.71
N PRO A 540 -2.77 -13.11 20.36
CA PRO A 540 -3.21 -14.00 21.43
C PRO A 540 -3.28 -15.47 20.96
N ALA A 541 -3.04 -16.41 21.87
CA ALA A 541 -3.10 -17.84 21.57
C ALA A 541 -4.23 -18.55 22.32
N ASP A 542 -5.20 -17.80 22.84
CA ASP A 542 -6.28 -18.33 23.68
C ASP A 542 -7.17 -19.33 22.91
N ARG A 543 -7.36 -19.10 21.61
CA ARG A 543 -8.21 -19.93 20.73
C ARG A 543 -7.47 -21.01 19.95
N ALA A 544 -6.14 -21.09 20.07
CA ALA A 544 -5.36 -22.15 19.45
C ALA A 544 -5.70 -23.52 20.04
N SER A 545 -5.69 -24.57 19.22
CA SER A 545 -5.81 -25.95 19.70
C SER A 545 -4.64 -26.32 20.62
N ASP A 546 -4.83 -27.34 21.47
CA ASP A 546 -3.73 -27.88 22.26
C ASP A 546 -2.60 -28.39 21.37
N ALA A 547 -2.92 -28.95 20.18
CA ALA A 547 -1.92 -29.40 19.22
C ALA A 547 -1.08 -28.24 18.66
N PHE A 548 -1.69 -27.08 18.38
CA PHE A 548 -0.96 -25.91 17.91
C PHE A 548 -0.16 -25.24 19.04
N LYS A 549 -0.71 -25.20 20.25
CA LYS A 549 0.04 -24.77 21.45
C LYS A 549 1.24 -25.67 21.71
N ASP A 550 1.07 -26.98 21.59
CA ASP A 550 2.14 -27.95 21.68
C ASP A 550 3.17 -27.78 20.58
N LEU A 551 2.76 -27.47 19.34
CA LEU A 551 3.66 -27.12 18.24
C LEU A 551 4.52 -25.91 18.58
N LEU A 552 3.94 -24.88 19.20
CA LEU A 552 4.64 -23.67 19.64
C LEU A 552 5.43 -23.84 20.96
N ASN A 553 5.26 -24.95 21.70
CA ASN A 553 5.70 -25.08 23.10
C ASN A 553 5.11 -23.96 23.99
N LEU A 554 3.83 -23.68 23.82
CA LEU A 554 3.09 -22.59 24.44
C LEU A 554 2.15 -23.10 25.54
N LYS A 555 2.06 -22.38 26.64
CA LYS A 555 0.92 -22.45 27.57
C LYS A 555 0.42 -21.05 27.89
N ASN A 556 -0.88 -20.93 28.15
CA ASN A 556 -1.46 -19.72 28.69
C ASN A 556 -1.53 -19.82 30.22
N MET A 557 -1.09 -18.77 30.89
CA MET A 557 -1.17 -18.58 32.33
C MET A 557 -2.28 -17.56 32.65
N SER A 558 -2.39 -17.13 33.91
CA SER A 558 -3.22 -15.98 34.27
C SER A 558 -2.80 -14.74 33.47
N GLY A 559 -3.77 -13.93 33.08
CA GLY A 559 -3.52 -12.69 32.34
C GLY A 559 -2.93 -11.60 33.22
N LEU A 560 -1.93 -10.90 32.69
CA LEU A 560 -1.36 -9.70 33.31
C LEU A 560 -1.53 -8.50 32.38
N GLU A 561 -1.62 -7.32 32.98
CA GLU A 561 -1.97 -6.06 32.30
C GLU A 561 -1.17 -4.89 32.90
N GLY A 562 -1.03 -3.79 32.17
CA GLY A 562 -0.31 -2.60 32.63
C GLY A 562 1.17 -2.64 32.31
N ASN A 563 2.01 -2.17 33.25
CA ASN A 563 3.43 -1.96 33.00
C ASN A 563 4.24 -3.22 33.28
N PHE A 564 5.18 -3.52 32.40
CA PHE A 564 6.16 -4.59 32.56
C PHE A 564 7.57 -4.09 32.29
N ARG A 565 8.56 -4.85 32.78
CA ARG A 565 9.95 -4.74 32.36
C ARG A 565 10.26 -5.80 31.31
N LEU A 566 10.68 -5.37 30.13
CA LEU A 566 11.09 -6.20 29.01
C LEU A 566 12.56 -6.59 29.13
N THR A 567 12.84 -7.86 28.85
CA THR A 567 14.20 -8.39 28.70
C THR A 567 14.29 -9.06 27.33
N SER A 568 15.22 -8.57 26.51
CA SER A 568 15.50 -9.12 25.18
C SER A 568 16.85 -9.85 25.16
N HIS A 569 16.88 -10.98 24.47
CA HIS A 569 18.09 -11.71 24.08
C HIS A 569 18.36 -11.60 22.57
N ILE A 570 17.53 -10.83 21.84
CA ILE A 570 17.80 -10.45 20.46
C ILE A 570 18.62 -9.17 20.48
N GLU A 571 19.57 -9.07 19.55
CA GLU A 571 20.32 -7.86 19.28
C GLU A 571 19.37 -6.78 18.75
N LEU A 572 19.27 -5.67 19.47
CA LEU A 572 18.40 -4.54 19.14
C LEU A 572 19.14 -3.52 18.28
N ASP A 573 18.40 -2.53 17.78
CA ASP A 573 18.99 -1.35 17.15
C ASP A 573 20.01 -0.70 18.08
N LYS A 574 21.08 -0.16 17.51
CA LYS A 574 22.09 0.56 18.27
C LYS A 574 21.65 2.02 18.42
N VAL A 575 21.59 2.47 19.66
CA VAL A 575 21.39 3.89 20.02
C VAL A 575 22.55 4.35 20.91
N GLN A 576 22.90 5.64 20.88
CA GLN A 576 23.98 6.13 21.74
C GLN A 576 23.59 6.11 23.22
N ASP A 577 22.33 6.43 23.52
CA ASP A 577 21.77 6.44 24.88
C ASP A 577 21.14 5.10 25.29
N ASP A 578 20.79 4.98 26.57
CA ASP A 578 20.10 3.81 27.11
C ASP A 578 18.73 3.59 26.44
N THR A 579 18.45 2.35 26.03
CA THR A 579 17.15 1.98 25.47
C THR A 579 16.14 1.69 26.59
N PRO A 580 14.93 2.28 26.57
CA PRO A 580 13.91 1.96 27.56
C PRO A 580 13.54 0.47 27.55
N THR A 581 13.43 -0.10 28.75
CA THR A 581 13.00 -1.50 28.93
C THR A 581 11.57 -1.62 29.46
N ASN A 582 10.89 -0.51 29.76
CA ASN A 582 9.51 -0.57 30.26
C ASN A 582 8.56 -0.69 29.08
N ILE A 583 7.55 -1.55 29.19
CA ILE A 583 6.50 -1.72 28.18
C ILE A 583 5.13 -1.53 28.84
N LYS A 584 4.25 -0.81 28.15
CA LYS A 584 2.86 -0.60 28.58
C LYS A 584 1.95 -1.51 27.79
N HIS A 585 1.31 -2.47 28.45
CA HIS A 585 0.38 -3.41 27.82
C HIS A 585 -1.06 -3.08 28.22
N ASN A 586 -1.82 -2.56 27.26
CA ASN A 586 -3.26 -2.34 27.42
C ASN A 586 -4.03 -3.43 26.65
N PRO A 587 -4.78 -4.31 27.34
CA PRO A 587 -5.56 -5.37 26.71
C PRO A 587 -6.52 -4.88 25.63
N LEU A 588 -7.13 -3.70 25.81
CA LEU A 588 -8.10 -3.14 24.87
C LEU A 588 -7.50 -2.95 23.47
N PHE A 589 -6.24 -2.53 23.41
CA PHE A 589 -5.51 -2.28 22.17
C PHE A 589 -4.60 -3.45 21.76
N SER A 590 -4.45 -4.47 22.63
CA SER A 590 -3.47 -5.57 22.48
C SER A 590 -4.11 -6.96 22.32
N GLY A 591 -5.41 -7.02 21.99
CA GLY A 591 -6.14 -8.27 21.79
C GLY A 591 -6.32 -9.08 23.08
N GLY A 592 -6.40 -8.42 24.24
CA GLY A 592 -6.48 -9.08 25.54
C GLY A 592 -5.16 -9.07 26.32
N SER A 593 -5.15 -9.69 27.50
CA SER A 593 -4.05 -9.64 28.47
C SER A 593 -2.82 -10.46 28.05
N MET A 594 -1.69 -10.22 28.73
CA MET A 594 -0.44 -10.95 28.55
C MET A 594 -0.49 -12.27 29.33
N ARG A 595 -0.68 -13.38 28.62
CA ARG A 595 -0.92 -14.72 29.21
C ARG A 595 0.17 -15.73 28.90
N THR A 596 0.98 -15.50 27.89
CA THR A 596 1.79 -16.53 27.25
C THR A 596 3.05 -16.86 28.04
N ALA A 597 3.39 -18.14 28.07
CA ALA A 597 4.64 -18.66 28.61
C ALA A 597 5.08 -19.89 27.83
N ILE A 598 6.39 -20.14 27.79
CA ILE A 598 6.94 -21.39 27.24
C ILE A 598 6.52 -22.54 28.17
N ALA A 599 5.88 -23.58 27.62
CA ALA A 599 5.32 -24.68 28.38
C ALA A 599 6.41 -25.54 29.02
N ASN A 600 7.37 -26.00 28.22
CA ASN A 600 8.57 -26.73 28.64
C ASN A 600 9.83 -25.88 28.41
N THR A 601 10.34 -25.25 29.46
CA THR A 601 11.54 -24.41 29.40
C THR A 601 12.85 -25.20 29.23
N LYS A 602 12.80 -26.54 29.28
CA LYS A 602 13.95 -27.43 29.05
C LYS A 602 13.97 -28.01 27.63
N ASP A 603 13.00 -27.67 26.78
CA ASP A 603 12.97 -28.10 25.38
C ASP A 603 14.18 -27.51 24.64
N LEU A 604 15.10 -28.37 24.19
CA LEU A 604 16.34 -27.96 23.53
C LEU A 604 16.12 -27.26 22.18
N TYR A 605 14.91 -27.41 21.63
CA TYR A 605 14.51 -26.90 20.33
C TYR A 605 13.72 -25.59 20.42
N THR A 606 13.45 -25.11 21.63
CA THR A 606 12.77 -23.83 21.89
C THR A 606 13.78 -22.82 22.42
N LYS A 607 13.85 -21.67 21.75
CA LYS A 607 14.74 -20.57 22.14
C LYS A 607 13.91 -19.36 22.56
N ARG A 608 13.91 -19.04 23.86
CA ARG A 608 13.33 -17.79 24.37
C ARG A 608 14.12 -16.60 23.81
N LEU A 609 13.40 -15.64 23.24
CA LEU A 609 14.00 -14.43 22.69
C LEU A 609 13.68 -13.19 23.52
N VAL A 610 12.41 -13.05 23.94
CA VAL A 610 11.96 -11.91 24.74
C VAL A 610 10.96 -12.36 25.79
N HIS A 611 11.10 -11.84 27.00
CA HIS A 611 10.12 -11.99 28.07
C HIS A 611 9.88 -10.67 28.80
N VAL A 612 8.75 -10.59 29.48
CA VAL A 612 8.34 -9.43 30.27
C VAL A 612 8.07 -9.85 31.72
N MET A 613 8.38 -8.95 32.65
CA MET A 613 8.25 -9.16 34.10
C MET A 613 7.33 -8.09 34.70
N GLN A 614 6.40 -8.51 35.55
CA GLN A 614 5.63 -7.61 36.42
C GLN A 614 5.72 -8.14 37.86
N GLY A 615 6.41 -7.39 38.72
CA GLY A 615 6.82 -7.90 40.03
C GLY A 615 7.67 -9.17 39.87
N ASN A 616 7.22 -10.27 40.47
CA ASN A 616 7.87 -11.58 40.39
C ASN A 616 7.27 -12.50 39.30
N GLU A 617 6.24 -12.04 38.59
CA GLU A 617 5.61 -12.83 37.54
C GLU A 617 6.25 -12.58 36.19
N LYS A 618 6.48 -13.67 35.44
CA LYS A 618 7.03 -13.63 34.09
C LYS A 618 5.97 -14.03 33.07
N ARG A 619 5.99 -13.37 31.91
CA ARG A 619 5.32 -13.82 30.68
C ARG A 619 6.33 -13.83 29.53
N ASP A 620 6.29 -14.83 28.69
CA ASP A 620 7.14 -14.91 27.50
C ASP A 620 6.42 -14.24 26.33
N GLN A 621 7.11 -13.35 25.63
CA GLN A 621 6.51 -12.53 24.57
C GLN A 621 6.95 -12.98 23.17
N VAL A 622 8.22 -13.39 23.02
CA VAL A 622 8.77 -13.84 21.75
C VAL A 622 9.68 -15.05 21.96
N TRP A 623 9.50 -16.10 21.17
CA TRP A 623 10.41 -17.22 21.10
C TRP A 623 10.35 -17.93 19.74
N SER A 624 11.41 -18.64 19.39
CA SER A 624 11.46 -19.50 18.22
C SER A 624 11.45 -20.97 18.63
N ARG A 625 10.97 -21.82 17.73
CA ARG A 625 11.06 -23.26 17.85
C ARG A 625 11.33 -23.91 16.50
N SER A 626 12.16 -24.96 16.49
CA SER A 626 12.44 -25.78 15.31
C SER A 626 12.82 -27.19 15.74
N LEU A 627 11.98 -28.18 15.44
CA LEU A 627 12.26 -29.59 15.73
C LEU A 627 13.05 -30.26 14.59
N PRO A 628 13.89 -31.27 14.88
CA PRO A 628 14.66 -31.98 13.85
C PRO A 628 13.79 -32.57 12.73
N ASP A 629 12.60 -33.06 13.09
CA ASP A 629 11.68 -33.70 12.15
C ASP A 629 10.95 -32.70 11.23
N TRP A 630 11.14 -31.38 11.40
CA TRP A 630 10.49 -30.35 10.59
C TRP A 630 11.24 -30.02 9.29
N LYS A 631 12.26 -30.80 8.92
CA LYS A 631 13.04 -30.62 7.67
C LYS A 631 13.60 -29.19 7.52
N GLY A 632 14.02 -28.58 8.64
CA GLY A 632 14.51 -27.19 8.67
C GLY A 632 13.42 -26.14 8.91
N GLY A 633 12.16 -26.56 9.00
CA GLY A 633 11.04 -25.69 9.32
C GLY A 633 11.17 -25.07 10.70
N LYS A 634 10.64 -23.87 10.84
CA LYS A 634 10.84 -23.03 12.02
C LYS A 634 9.65 -22.10 12.21
N VAL A 635 9.25 -21.96 13.46
CA VAL A 635 8.18 -21.04 13.86
C VAL A 635 8.70 -20.05 14.89
N VAL A 636 8.35 -18.78 14.73
CA VAL A 636 8.51 -17.74 15.73
C VAL A 636 7.13 -17.33 16.21
N TYR A 637 6.91 -17.31 17.52
CA TYR A 637 5.70 -16.78 18.12
C TYR A 637 5.94 -15.39 18.68
N ILE A 638 5.03 -14.45 18.42
CA ILE A 638 5.05 -13.07 18.92
C ILE A 638 3.69 -12.76 19.57
N ARG A 639 3.62 -12.75 20.90
CA ARG A 639 2.38 -12.30 21.57
C ARG A 639 2.09 -10.83 21.27
N GLY A 640 3.15 -10.03 21.21
CA GLY A 640 3.13 -8.60 20.89
C GLY A 640 2.36 -7.75 21.91
N THR A 641 2.53 -6.44 21.76
CA THR A 641 1.78 -5.39 22.44
C THR A 641 1.61 -4.26 21.43
N ASN A 642 0.43 -3.67 21.36
CA ASN A 642 0.26 -2.46 20.56
C ASN A 642 0.83 -1.27 21.35
N SER A 643 1.98 -0.75 20.92
CA SER A 643 2.67 0.38 21.57
C SER A 643 2.07 1.73 21.15
N SER A 644 0.75 1.82 21.19
CA SER A 644 -0.03 3.01 20.88
C SER A 644 -1.39 2.94 21.55
N SER A 645 -1.95 4.09 21.91
CA SER A 645 -3.29 4.16 22.51
C SER A 645 -4.08 5.35 21.98
N PHE A 646 -5.41 5.28 22.13
CA PHE A 646 -6.24 6.44 21.87
C PHE A 646 -6.04 7.47 22.98
N GLN A 647 -5.82 8.73 22.62
CA GLN A 647 -5.63 9.85 23.56
C GLN A 647 -6.47 11.08 23.14
N GLY A 648 -7.55 10.85 22.38
CA GLY A 648 -8.25 11.88 21.61
C GLY A 648 -7.60 12.13 20.25
N GLY A 649 -8.27 12.94 19.42
CA GLY A 649 -7.86 13.19 18.03
C GLY A 649 -8.32 12.09 17.06
N MET A 650 -7.71 12.05 15.87
CA MET A 650 -8.08 11.11 14.81
C MET A 650 -7.45 9.73 15.03
N LEU A 651 -6.11 9.62 15.05
CA LEU A 651 -5.42 8.32 15.11
C LEU A 651 -4.96 7.92 16.53
N LEU A 652 -4.57 6.65 16.67
CA LEU A 652 -3.85 6.20 17.87
C LEU A 652 -2.51 6.92 17.97
N ARG A 653 -2.17 7.41 19.17
CA ARG A 653 -0.86 8.01 19.42
C ARG A 653 0.14 6.92 19.79
N PRO A 654 1.28 6.81 19.08
CA PRO A 654 2.37 5.92 19.50
C PRO A 654 2.89 6.28 20.89
N ASP A 655 3.33 5.27 21.64
CA ASP A 655 4.02 5.48 22.91
C ASP A 655 5.32 6.27 22.68
N ASN A 656 5.71 7.11 23.66
CA ASN A 656 6.97 7.85 23.59
C ASN A 656 8.16 6.87 23.63
N PRO A 657 8.98 6.77 22.56
CA PRO A 657 10.10 5.83 22.50
C PRO A 657 11.24 6.13 23.49
N GLU A 658 11.26 7.32 24.10
CA GLU A 658 12.20 7.69 25.18
C GLU A 658 11.76 7.13 26.55
N GLU A 659 10.48 6.79 26.71
CA GLU A 659 9.93 6.26 27.96
C GLU A 659 9.60 4.77 27.88
N TRP A 660 9.18 4.31 26.68
CA TRP A 660 8.60 2.99 26.48
C TRP A 660 9.30 2.21 25.37
N ALA A 661 9.56 0.93 25.66
CA ALA A 661 9.98 -0.06 24.68
C ALA A 661 8.86 -0.30 23.66
N ILE A 662 9.18 -0.09 22.39
CA ILE A 662 8.22 -0.24 21.29
C ILE A 662 8.20 -1.70 20.82
N SER A 663 7.18 -2.45 21.26
CA SER A 663 7.10 -3.90 21.05
C SER A 663 6.98 -4.33 19.59
N PRO A 664 6.28 -3.61 18.69
CA PRO A 664 6.18 -4.01 17.28
C PRO A 664 7.53 -4.08 16.55
N LYS A 665 8.59 -3.40 17.03
CA LYS A 665 9.97 -3.53 16.50
C LYS A 665 10.48 -4.96 16.54
N LEU A 666 10.01 -5.74 17.51
CA LEU A 666 10.42 -7.13 17.70
C LEU A 666 10.05 -8.02 16.52
N ALA A 667 9.04 -7.66 15.72
CA ALA A 667 8.72 -8.39 14.50
C ALA A 667 9.90 -8.34 13.51
N ARG A 668 10.49 -7.16 13.27
CA ARG A 668 11.70 -7.03 12.44
C ARG A 668 12.89 -7.76 13.09
N HIS A 669 13.12 -7.57 14.39
CA HIS A 669 14.27 -8.17 15.07
C HIS A 669 14.21 -9.71 15.09
N ALA A 670 13.01 -10.28 15.19
CA ALA A 670 12.82 -11.72 15.19
C ALA A 670 13.11 -12.38 13.83
N LEU A 671 13.20 -11.61 12.73
CA LEU A 671 13.65 -12.11 11.43
C LEU A 671 15.07 -12.71 11.49
N LYS A 672 15.87 -12.33 12.51
CA LYS A 672 17.20 -12.92 12.78
C LYS A 672 17.15 -14.44 12.97
N GLU A 673 16.03 -14.97 13.44
CA GLU A 673 15.86 -16.42 13.58
C GLU A 673 15.77 -17.15 12.24
N PHE A 674 15.56 -16.42 11.14
CA PHE A 674 15.57 -16.90 9.76
C PHE A 674 16.80 -16.39 8.98
N ASP A 675 17.85 -15.95 9.68
CA ASP A 675 19.10 -15.42 9.12
C ASP A 675 18.97 -14.10 8.34
N TYR A 676 17.84 -13.39 8.50
CA TYR A 676 17.67 -12.03 8.03
C TYR A 676 17.94 -11.04 9.17
N LEU A 677 18.87 -10.11 8.95
CA LEU A 677 19.20 -9.07 9.93
C LEU A 677 19.06 -7.70 9.27
N PHE A 678 18.08 -6.95 9.77
CA PHE A 678 17.88 -5.54 9.46
C PHE A 678 18.14 -4.78 10.76
N SER A 679 19.19 -3.98 10.82
CA SER A 679 19.58 -3.25 12.03
C SER A 679 19.78 -1.77 11.73
N PHE A 680 19.39 -0.92 12.66
CA PHE A 680 19.55 0.52 12.55
C PHE A 680 20.50 1.04 13.64
N GLU A 681 21.40 1.95 13.28
CA GLU A 681 22.16 2.74 14.25
C GLU A 681 21.67 4.18 14.22
N LYS A 682 21.32 4.70 15.39
CA LYS A 682 20.73 6.03 15.55
C LYS A 682 21.47 6.78 16.64
N ASP A 683 21.57 8.09 16.51
CA ASP A 683 22.16 8.91 17.57
C ASP A 683 21.23 8.98 18.79
N ASP A 684 19.91 8.95 18.57
CA ASP A 684 18.90 9.08 19.61
C ASP A 684 17.71 8.12 19.37
N ILE A 685 17.07 7.66 20.46
CA ILE A 685 15.96 6.69 20.39
C ILE A 685 14.68 7.28 19.79
N SER A 686 14.45 8.59 19.93
CA SER A 686 13.33 9.35 19.36
C SER A 686 13.41 9.49 17.83
N ILE A 687 14.62 9.36 17.25
CA ILE A 687 14.80 9.39 15.80
C ILE A 687 13.99 8.25 15.16
N LYS A 688 13.09 8.64 14.24
CA LYS A 688 12.22 7.70 13.51
C LYS A 688 13.07 6.67 12.74
N SER A 689 12.66 5.42 12.82
CA SER A 689 13.27 4.34 12.06
C SER A 689 13.01 4.52 10.55
N PRO A 690 13.94 4.13 9.67
CA PRO A 690 13.66 3.97 8.26
C PRO A 690 12.61 2.88 8.02
N MET A 691 11.81 3.08 6.98
CA MET A 691 10.88 2.08 6.45
C MET A 691 11.52 1.42 5.23
N LEU A 692 11.16 0.16 5.01
CA LEU A 692 11.78 -0.70 4.01
C LEU A 692 10.72 -1.60 3.38
N SER A 693 10.86 -1.88 2.08
CA SER A 693 10.13 -2.90 1.33
C SER A 693 11.13 -3.65 0.44
N ILE A 694 10.88 -4.95 0.21
CA ILE A 694 11.81 -5.81 -0.53
C ILE A 694 11.00 -6.68 -1.49
N ALA A 695 10.88 -6.24 -2.74
CA ALA A 695 10.19 -6.96 -3.80
C ALA A 695 11.10 -7.99 -4.49
N ARG A 696 10.53 -9.09 -4.96
CA ARG A 696 11.16 -10.02 -5.89
C ARG A 696 10.69 -9.70 -7.31
N SER A 697 11.60 -9.38 -8.20
CA SER A 697 11.28 -9.09 -9.60
C SER A 697 12.35 -9.64 -10.53
N HIS A 698 11.94 -10.41 -11.54
CA HIS A 698 12.80 -11.04 -12.54
C HIS A 698 14.01 -11.76 -11.94
N ASN A 699 13.73 -12.61 -10.95
CA ASN A 699 14.69 -13.33 -10.12
C ASN A 699 15.66 -12.45 -9.30
N GLY A 700 15.59 -11.12 -9.38
CA GLY A 700 16.33 -10.17 -8.54
C GLY A 700 15.54 -9.73 -7.30
N PHE A 701 16.15 -8.86 -6.50
CA PHE A 701 15.50 -8.19 -5.38
C PHE A 701 15.52 -6.68 -5.60
N PHE A 702 14.45 -5.99 -5.25
CA PHE A 702 14.36 -4.54 -5.30
C PHE A 702 14.02 -4.00 -3.92
N PHE A 703 14.93 -3.20 -3.39
CA PHE A 703 14.80 -2.58 -2.09
C PHE A 703 14.30 -1.15 -2.30
N SER A 704 13.18 -0.80 -1.68
CA SER A 704 12.70 0.59 -1.62
C SER A 704 12.59 1.02 -0.17
N GLY A 705 12.98 2.24 0.14
CA GLY A 705 12.89 2.74 1.51
C GLY A 705 12.63 4.23 1.63
N TYR A 706 12.10 4.58 2.81
CA TYR A 706 11.89 5.93 3.29
C TYR A 706 12.72 6.13 4.56
N ALA A 707 13.65 7.08 4.55
CA ALA A 707 14.46 7.46 5.69
C ALA A 707 14.07 8.88 6.14
N PRO A 708 13.17 9.03 7.14
CA PRO A 708 12.76 10.35 7.64
C PRO A 708 13.95 11.17 8.17
N ASN A 709 15.00 10.48 8.62
CA ASN A 709 16.26 11.06 9.03
C ASN A 709 17.42 10.31 8.35
N THR A 710 18.21 11.03 7.55
CA THR A 710 19.31 10.47 6.75
C THR A 710 20.58 10.21 7.55
N THR A 711 20.64 10.56 8.85
CA THR A 711 21.78 10.21 9.71
C THR A 711 21.76 8.75 10.12
N VAL A 712 20.59 8.09 10.05
CA VAL A 712 20.42 6.70 10.46
C VAL A 712 21.22 5.76 9.58
N VAL A 713 22.11 5.00 10.20
CA VAL A 713 22.87 3.93 9.54
C VAL A 713 21.99 2.69 9.43
N GLN A 714 21.92 2.12 8.25
CA GLN A 714 21.13 0.91 7.95
C GLN A 714 22.08 -0.25 7.64
N LYS A 715 21.89 -1.37 8.34
CA LYS A 715 22.68 -2.59 8.17
C LYS A 715 21.81 -3.76 7.74
N PHE A 716 22.27 -4.49 6.73
CA PHE A 716 21.52 -5.60 6.13
C PHE A 716 22.38 -6.86 6.03
N LYS A 717 21.80 -8.00 6.38
CA LYS A 717 22.32 -9.33 6.10
C LYS A 717 21.17 -10.29 5.82
N PHE A 718 21.42 -11.17 4.86
CA PHE A 718 20.47 -12.16 4.37
C PHE A 718 21.07 -13.56 4.52
N PRO A 719 20.25 -14.63 4.45
CA PRO A 719 20.74 -16.00 4.38
C PRO A 719 21.76 -16.24 3.25
N GLN A 720 21.63 -15.48 2.15
CA GLN A 720 22.52 -15.51 0.99
C GLN A 720 23.87 -14.80 1.21
N GLY A 721 23.97 -13.93 2.22
CA GLY A 721 25.11 -13.04 2.47
C GLY A 721 24.71 -11.56 2.59
N ALA A 722 25.69 -10.67 2.49
CA ALA A 722 25.48 -9.23 2.53
C ALA A 722 24.91 -8.73 1.18
N PRO A 723 23.71 -8.10 1.14
CA PRO A 723 23.12 -7.60 -0.12
C PRO A 723 23.83 -6.34 -0.63
N ILE A 724 24.38 -6.39 -1.84
CA ILE A 724 25.04 -5.22 -2.45
C ILE A 724 24.04 -4.44 -3.31
N LEU A 725 23.64 -3.25 -2.84
CA LEU A 725 22.78 -2.34 -3.60
C LEU A 725 23.51 -1.92 -4.88
N HIS A 726 22.91 -2.21 -6.04
CA HIS A 726 23.50 -1.87 -7.32
C HIS A 726 23.65 -0.35 -7.47
N GLY A 727 24.83 0.08 -7.92
CA GLY A 727 25.20 1.50 -8.02
C GLY A 727 25.81 2.08 -6.75
N TYR A 728 25.81 1.36 -5.63
CA TYR A 728 26.42 1.79 -4.37
C TYR A 728 27.71 1.05 -4.05
N ASP A 729 28.56 1.74 -3.29
CA ASP A 729 29.67 1.14 -2.57
C ASP A 729 29.19 0.92 -1.12
N SER A 730 29.45 -0.26 -0.54
CA SER A 730 29.04 -0.61 0.82
C SER A 730 30.22 -1.09 1.64
N LYS A 731 30.26 -0.70 2.91
CA LYS A 731 31.17 -1.32 3.89
C LYS A 731 30.52 -2.60 4.41
N ILE A 732 31.24 -3.70 4.32
CA ILE A 732 30.90 -4.95 4.98
C ILE A 732 31.53 -4.98 6.37
N GLU A 733 30.71 -5.18 7.40
CA GLU A 733 31.09 -5.32 8.80
C GLU A 733 30.39 -6.54 9.39
N ASN A 734 31.14 -7.55 9.84
CA ASN A 734 30.59 -8.80 10.40
C ASN A 734 29.61 -9.49 9.42
N GLY A 735 29.92 -9.44 8.12
CA GLY A 735 29.07 -9.98 7.06
C GLY A 735 27.77 -9.21 6.79
N MET A 736 27.59 -8.00 7.31
CA MET A 736 26.48 -7.10 6.98
C MET A 736 26.95 -5.97 6.07
N THR A 737 26.13 -5.57 5.10
CA THR A 737 26.33 -4.30 4.40
C THR A 737 25.86 -3.14 5.25
N THR A 738 26.61 -2.03 5.23
CA THR A 738 26.30 -0.79 5.95
C THR A 738 26.06 0.35 4.96
N TYR A 739 24.97 1.09 5.14
CA TYR A 739 24.60 2.25 4.32
C TYR A 739 24.09 3.42 5.15
N GLN A 740 24.27 4.63 4.65
CA GLN A 740 23.49 5.82 4.99
C GLN A 740 22.79 6.26 3.71
N LEU A 741 21.47 6.21 3.71
CA LEU A 741 20.66 6.34 2.49
C LEU A 741 19.88 7.65 2.49
N PRO A 742 19.59 8.23 1.31
CA PRO A 742 18.79 9.45 1.20
C PRO A 742 17.35 9.21 1.67
N THR A 743 16.58 10.30 1.80
CA THR A 743 15.19 10.27 2.26
C THR A 743 14.33 9.25 1.52
N ALA A 744 14.49 9.11 0.21
CA ALA A 744 13.91 8.03 -0.56
C ALA A 744 14.96 7.39 -1.47
N TRP A 745 14.90 6.07 -1.59
CA TRP A 745 15.82 5.28 -2.42
C TRP A 745 15.13 4.02 -2.94
N HIS A 746 15.59 3.53 -4.09
CA HIS A 746 15.09 2.34 -4.76
C HIS A 746 16.21 1.69 -5.57
N ASN A 747 16.61 0.47 -5.20
CA ASN A 747 17.81 -0.16 -5.73
C ASN A 747 17.65 -1.66 -5.96
N GLU A 748 18.14 -2.11 -7.11
CA GLU A 748 18.27 -3.52 -7.46
C GLU A 748 19.39 -4.18 -6.63
N VAL A 749 19.16 -5.42 -6.21
CA VAL A 749 20.16 -6.32 -5.63
C VAL A 749 20.12 -7.64 -6.41
N ARG A 750 21.20 -7.89 -7.15
CA ARG A 750 21.46 -9.18 -7.80
C ARG A 750 22.62 -9.95 -7.19
N VAL A 751 23.37 -9.33 -6.29
CA VAL A 751 24.59 -9.93 -5.73
C VAL A 751 24.56 -9.89 -4.22
N PHE A 752 24.72 -11.06 -3.63
CA PHE A 752 25.00 -11.22 -2.21
C PHE A 752 26.45 -11.65 -2.04
N VAL A 753 27.11 -11.09 -1.05
CA VAL A 753 28.54 -11.30 -0.79
C VAL A 753 28.74 -11.82 0.62
N GLU A 754 29.43 -12.94 0.73
CA GLU A 754 29.87 -13.49 1.99
C GLU A 754 31.38 -13.25 2.13
N GLN A 755 31.75 -12.31 3.01
CA GLN A 755 33.11 -12.04 3.45
C GLN A 755 33.07 -11.36 4.83
N GLU A 756 34.16 -11.46 5.61
CA GLU A 756 34.24 -10.90 6.96
C GLU A 756 34.08 -9.37 6.99
N GLY A 757 34.77 -8.67 6.10
CA GLY A 757 34.68 -7.22 5.99
C GLY A 757 35.45 -6.62 4.83
N GLY A 758 35.32 -5.30 4.66
CA GLY A 758 35.92 -4.54 3.56
C GLY A 758 34.93 -3.60 2.90
N ILE A 759 35.30 -2.98 1.78
CA ILE A 759 34.39 -2.17 0.98
C ILE A 759 34.14 -2.94 -0.31
N VAL A 760 32.86 -3.18 -0.63
CA VAL A 760 32.43 -3.88 -1.83
C VAL A 760 31.54 -2.96 -2.66
N SER A 761 31.67 -3.05 -3.98
CA SER A 761 30.89 -2.26 -4.94
C SER A 761 30.26 -3.16 -6.00
N SER A 762 29.09 -2.77 -6.50
CA SER A 762 28.41 -3.40 -7.65
C SER A 762 28.05 -2.33 -8.67
N LYS A 763 28.61 -2.42 -9.89
CA LYS A 763 28.45 -1.39 -10.93
C LYS A 763 28.13 -2.02 -12.28
N GLU A 764 27.19 -1.41 -13.00
CA GLU A 764 26.91 -1.75 -14.39
C GLU A 764 28.13 -1.36 -15.25
N MET A 765 28.50 -2.25 -16.17
CA MET A 765 29.58 -2.08 -17.12
C MET A 765 29.01 -2.02 -18.53
N HIS A 766 29.73 -1.33 -19.41
CA HIS A 766 29.46 -1.44 -20.84
C HIS A 766 29.54 -2.92 -21.29
N SER A 767 28.46 -3.45 -21.87
CA SER A 767 28.39 -4.86 -22.32
C SER A 767 29.53 -5.23 -23.27
N GLY A 768 29.82 -4.38 -24.27
CA GLY A 768 30.98 -4.48 -25.18
C GLY A 768 31.01 -5.70 -26.10
N GLU A 769 29.97 -6.54 -26.07
CA GLU A 769 29.89 -7.80 -26.79
C GLU A 769 28.45 -8.03 -27.29
N LEU A 770 28.30 -8.47 -28.55
CA LEU A 770 27.00 -8.77 -29.12
C LEU A 770 26.38 -10.00 -28.43
N GLY A 771 25.11 -9.90 -28.04
CA GLY A 771 24.38 -10.97 -27.35
C GLY A 771 24.58 -11.02 -25.83
N ILE A 772 25.30 -10.04 -25.25
CA ILE A 772 25.36 -9.82 -23.80
C ILE A 772 24.45 -8.63 -23.48
N SER A 773 23.35 -8.86 -22.76
CA SER A 773 22.40 -7.81 -22.39
C SER A 773 22.92 -6.98 -21.21
N ARG A 774 23.56 -7.61 -20.21
CA ARG A 774 24.06 -6.95 -19.00
C ARG A 774 25.47 -7.40 -18.61
N ARG A 775 26.18 -6.51 -17.93
CA ARG A 775 27.51 -6.83 -17.39
C ARG A 775 27.73 -6.12 -16.07
N ILE A 776 27.85 -6.88 -14.99
CA ILE A 776 27.98 -6.34 -13.64
C ILE A 776 29.39 -6.62 -13.13
N ARG A 777 30.08 -5.58 -12.66
CA ARG A 777 31.36 -5.71 -11.99
C ARG A 777 31.18 -5.59 -10.48
N ILE A 778 31.69 -6.57 -9.76
CA ILE A 778 31.74 -6.64 -8.30
C ILE A 778 33.20 -6.53 -7.86
N ALA A 779 33.56 -5.49 -7.12
CA ALA A 779 34.93 -5.22 -6.73
C ALA A 779 35.09 -5.05 -5.21
N GLY A 780 36.31 -5.26 -4.71
CA GLY A 780 36.64 -5.17 -3.28
C GLY A 780 36.54 -6.51 -2.54
N LEU A 781 36.54 -7.60 -3.30
CA LEU A 781 36.35 -8.96 -2.80
C LEU A 781 37.60 -9.46 -2.07
N LYS A 782 37.40 -10.11 -0.92
CA LYS A 782 38.46 -10.67 -0.08
C LYS A 782 38.08 -12.07 0.37
N ASN A 783 38.64 -13.10 -0.28
CA ASN A 783 38.27 -14.50 -0.07
C ASN A 783 36.74 -14.69 0.00
N ALA A 784 36.03 -14.06 -0.93
CA ALA A 784 34.59 -13.92 -0.86
C ALA A 784 33.87 -15.07 -1.56
N THR A 785 32.66 -15.37 -1.11
CA THR A 785 31.68 -16.14 -1.88
C THR A 785 30.61 -15.19 -2.42
N LEU A 786 30.37 -15.25 -3.72
CA LEU A 786 29.34 -14.49 -4.42
C LEU A 786 28.14 -15.39 -4.71
N ARG A 787 26.93 -14.86 -4.48
CA ARG A 787 25.68 -15.45 -4.96
C ARG A 787 25.00 -14.45 -5.88
N ILE A 788 24.78 -14.87 -7.12
CA ILE A 788 24.41 -13.98 -8.23
C ILE A 788 23.08 -14.43 -8.81
N TYR A 789 22.11 -13.52 -8.81
CA TYR A 789 20.75 -13.70 -9.27
C TYR A 789 20.59 -13.09 -10.66
N PRO A 790 20.85 -13.86 -11.73
CA PRO A 790 20.68 -13.35 -13.09
C PRO A 790 19.19 -13.19 -13.42
N GLU A 791 18.87 -12.65 -14.59
CA GLU A 791 17.49 -12.62 -15.07
C GLU A 791 16.95 -14.04 -15.31
N GLU A 792 15.63 -14.22 -15.24
CA GLU A 792 14.94 -15.52 -15.25
C GLU A 792 15.26 -16.40 -16.47
N ASN A 793 15.57 -15.79 -17.63
CA ASN A 793 15.90 -16.49 -18.88
C ASN A 793 17.38 -16.92 -18.98
N ILE A 794 18.21 -16.55 -18.02
CA ILE A 794 19.65 -16.85 -18.03
C ILE A 794 19.87 -18.25 -17.46
N THR A 795 20.70 -19.02 -18.15
CA THR A 795 21.09 -20.38 -17.80
C THR A 795 22.61 -20.46 -17.62
N ALA A 796 23.13 -21.64 -17.24
CA ALA A 796 24.58 -21.83 -17.15
C ALA A 796 25.31 -21.69 -18.50
N GLU A 797 24.60 -21.81 -19.63
CA GLU A 797 25.19 -21.74 -20.97
C GLU A 797 25.47 -20.30 -21.43
N ASN A 798 24.64 -19.34 -21.00
CA ASN A 798 24.78 -17.93 -21.37
C ASN A 798 25.31 -17.05 -20.22
N PHE A 799 25.38 -17.56 -18.99
CA PHE A 799 26.07 -16.89 -17.89
C PHE A 799 27.59 -17.00 -18.00
N ARG A 800 28.27 -15.87 -17.80
CA ARG A 800 29.73 -15.78 -17.86
C ARG A 800 30.28 -15.08 -16.63
N ALA A 801 31.38 -15.58 -16.09
CA ALA A 801 32.09 -14.96 -14.98
C ALA A 801 33.59 -14.82 -15.28
N TYR A 802 34.15 -13.67 -14.90
CA TYR A 802 35.56 -13.34 -15.11
C TYR A 802 36.18 -12.76 -13.84
N LEU A 803 37.21 -13.42 -13.31
CA LEU A 803 37.99 -12.99 -12.15
C LEU A 803 39.17 -12.12 -12.57
N ASN A 804 39.29 -10.93 -11.96
CA ASN A 804 40.38 -9.98 -12.13
C ASN A 804 40.69 -9.60 -13.60
N ALA A 805 39.68 -9.72 -14.47
CA ALA A 805 39.78 -9.40 -15.89
C ALA A 805 39.31 -7.98 -16.19
N GLY A 806 39.91 -7.35 -17.20
CA GLY A 806 39.43 -6.11 -17.82
C GLY A 806 38.94 -6.33 -19.24
N TYR A 807 38.35 -5.30 -19.86
CA TYR A 807 37.99 -5.34 -21.28
C TYR A 807 39.23 -5.70 -22.13
N PRO A 808 39.13 -6.60 -23.12
CA PRO A 808 37.92 -7.21 -23.68
C PRO A 808 37.57 -8.61 -23.12
N TRP A 809 37.90 -8.91 -21.85
CA TRP A 809 37.50 -10.13 -21.12
C TRP A 809 37.92 -11.46 -21.77
N LYS A 810 39.09 -11.46 -22.42
CA LYS A 810 39.67 -12.66 -23.08
C LYS A 810 40.35 -13.66 -22.13
N ARG A 811 40.52 -13.28 -20.87
CA ARG A 811 41.25 -14.05 -19.84
C ARG A 811 40.50 -13.95 -18.52
N GLY A 812 40.87 -14.80 -17.57
CA GLY A 812 40.32 -14.78 -16.22
C GLY A 812 38.93 -15.42 -16.12
N GLN A 813 38.55 -16.29 -17.06
CA GLN A 813 37.29 -17.04 -16.94
C GLN A 813 37.27 -17.79 -15.60
N GLN A 814 36.18 -17.60 -14.86
CA GLN A 814 35.99 -18.13 -13.52
C GLN A 814 34.90 -19.20 -13.57
N THR A 815 35.15 -20.31 -12.88
CA THR A 815 34.13 -21.36 -12.70
C THR A 815 33.06 -20.92 -11.71
N PHE A 816 31.83 -21.34 -11.96
CA PHE A 816 30.68 -21.11 -11.11
C PHE A 816 29.86 -22.40 -11.02
N GLU A 817 29.03 -22.50 -9.98
CA GLU A 817 28.09 -23.60 -9.79
C GLU A 817 26.67 -23.07 -9.63
N LEU A 818 25.69 -23.93 -9.87
CA LEU A 818 24.29 -23.62 -9.55
C LEU A 818 24.13 -23.61 -8.03
N GLY A 819 23.42 -22.60 -7.52
CA GLY A 819 23.20 -22.40 -6.10
C GLY A 819 22.18 -23.36 -5.49
N ASP A 820 22.08 -23.32 -4.16
CA ASP A 820 21.11 -24.08 -3.39
C ASP A 820 19.67 -23.62 -3.75
N PRO A 821 18.80 -24.51 -4.27
CA PRO A 821 17.45 -24.14 -4.68
C PRO A 821 16.59 -23.51 -3.59
N LYS A 822 16.91 -23.71 -2.31
CA LYS A 822 16.17 -23.09 -1.19
C LYS A 822 16.28 -21.56 -1.14
N TYR A 823 17.28 -20.99 -1.82
CA TYR A 823 17.46 -19.54 -1.94
C TYR A 823 17.05 -19.02 -3.32
N GLY A 824 16.36 -19.83 -4.12
CA GLY A 824 15.98 -19.51 -5.49
C GLY A 824 17.10 -19.70 -6.49
N TYR A 825 16.80 -19.35 -7.74
CA TYR A 825 17.70 -19.58 -8.87
C TYR A 825 18.87 -18.59 -8.85
N HIS A 826 20.09 -19.08 -8.61
CA HIS A 826 21.29 -18.25 -8.58
C HIS A 826 22.55 -19.04 -8.92
N PHE A 827 23.63 -18.33 -9.24
CA PHE A 827 24.97 -18.91 -9.40
C PHE A 827 25.87 -18.57 -8.23
N VAL A 828 26.79 -19.47 -7.89
CA VAL A 828 27.75 -19.32 -6.80
C VAL A 828 29.16 -19.30 -7.34
N ILE A 829 29.96 -18.34 -6.85
CA ILE A 829 31.39 -18.22 -7.16
C ILE A 829 32.15 -18.10 -5.83
N LYS A 830 33.04 -19.05 -5.55
CA LYS A 830 33.75 -19.16 -4.26
C LYS A 830 35.21 -18.71 -4.37
N ASP A 831 35.79 -18.39 -3.22
CA ASP A 831 37.21 -18.13 -3.01
C ASP A 831 37.79 -17.02 -3.90
N VAL A 832 37.00 -15.97 -4.17
CA VAL A 832 37.40 -14.87 -5.06
C VAL A 832 37.98 -13.68 -4.31
N THR A 833 39.08 -13.13 -4.83
CA THR A 833 39.75 -11.93 -4.31
C THR A 833 40.01 -10.93 -5.43
N GLY A 834 39.80 -9.64 -5.17
CA GLY A 834 39.92 -8.56 -6.14
C GLY A 834 38.56 -8.14 -6.70
N HIS A 835 38.29 -8.46 -7.97
CA HIS A 835 36.99 -8.21 -8.60
C HIS A 835 36.53 -9.35 -9.50
N VAL A 836 35.22 -9.57 -9.54
CA VAL A 836 34.55 -10.47 -10.50
C VAL A 836 33.69 -9.62 -11.42
N THR A 837 33.73 -9.90 -12.71
CA THR A 837 32.78 -9.36 -13.70
C THR A 837 31.92 -10.49 -14.19
N VAL A 838 30.60 -10.36 -14.06
CA VAL A 838 29.63 -11.29 -14.63
C VAL A 838 28.90 -10.68 -15.80
N ALA A 839 28.48 -11.50 -16.73
CA ALA A 839 27.80 -11.09 -17.94
C ALA A 839 26.79 -12.14 -18.39
N TRP A 840 25.68 -11.69 -18.95
CA TRP A 840 24.67 -12.51 -19.61
C TRP A 840 23.96 -11.71 -20.68
#